data_AF-A0A852HEL5-F1
#
_entry.id   AF-A0A852HEL5-F1
#
_cell.length_a   1.000
_cell.length_b   1.000
_cell.length_c   1.000
_cell.angle_alpha   90.00
_cell.angle_beta   90.00
_cell.angle_gamma   90.00
#
_symmetry.space_group_name_H-M   'P 1'
#
loop_
_entity.id
_entity.type
_entity.pdbx_description
1 polymer ?
#
loop_
_entity_poly.entity_id
_entity_poly.type
_entity_poly.pdbx_seq_one_letter_code
_entity_poly.pdbx_strand_id
1 'polypeptide(L)'
;AFCRGRIVRVPKGPLIRVVGTEVAIPCSVSDYDGPSEQNFDWEFSRDADFVRIVSTWDSAFTSEEYQKRVGRGDIKLRRSSNDAVELVIRNIQPADQGRYKCSTPSTDATVQGNYDAEVQVKVISDGLSVSGSKARSSASLRLSEGDSFKLRCSAVTTSPEHTHLHVTWQVKSGASWRDILSLTHEGKFQPGPGYEERYRSGDIRLDTGANDTYRLSVSQASSTDGGAYRCLVSEWVRGVDGSWQKIQEKSVEIATVSIQRTDVVISTSNVSVTERDSLDLTCNITTDRSGIFQAEVMWYFSASPDDTLSDAQLLLSMDHDSVVSDSTLISLSHVDRNSYRLLVRDVDVEDSGYYFCEAAIWVPLHNGSWHKVVERTSAPVSVVVTALEPDYDVFLNASKTPKFSDDPTELNCRITNVQDTEADIRFSVSWYYRQRLPGDEAVPEELLASMAADWTLLLGDRGRERIQNGEIIFSRKSADTFSLRIQWTSESDRGDYFCVVSAWSRHRNNSWVKSKDVTSASVNVFWATQDYTLTVEAVKLKPFFVAGHTFEMTCKVSSKNIKTPRYSVLITAEKPLTDQSNPNGTTRIISLNQDSVVRLEDWTDQTRVDGVVLEKVQENEFRYRMYQTQISDAGLYRCVVTAWSPGGGGMWREAVNGLSNPIQIDFQTSGPVFNVSVHSDSPTIYQGEVADLLCIVTTEGMPLEPDDMSFDVSWFAVRSFALDREPVLLASLDRRGIVTQSRRNGSSELSLERISALEFRLRVHGCEDHDFGNHYCVVTPWVRSATGVWQREPDIKAKPLFLSVKMDVLNAFKYPLLIGIGLSTVIGLLSCLIGYCSSRWCCKKEVQETRRERRRLMSMEMD
;
A
#
# COMPACT_ATOMS: atom_id res chain seq x y z
N ALA A 1 -91.81 48.66 -51.76
CA ALA A 1 -92.31 48.07 -50.51
C ALA A 1 -92.86 46.68 -50.83
N PHE A 2 -92.63 45.69 -49.96
CA PHE A 2 -93.42 44.46 -49.98
C PHE A 2 -94.63 44.67 -49.08
N CYS A 3 -95.83 44.33 -49.54
CA CYS A 3 -96.99 44.27 -48.66
C CYS A 3 -96.81 43.11 -47.68
N ARG A 4 -96.53 43.43 -46.42
CA ARG A 4 -96.65 42.48 -45.32
C ARG A 4 -98.12 42.43 -44.91
N GLY A 5 -98.61 41.22 -44.72
CA GLY A 5 -99.89 40.93 -44.10
C GLY A 5 -99.71 39.70 -43.23
N ARG A 6 -100.61 39.54 -42.28
CA ARG A 6 -100.58 38.50 -41.24
C ARG A 6 -100.41 37.10 -41.84
N ILE A 7 -99.54 36.29 -41.24
CA ILE A 7 -99.32 34.90 -41.67
C ILE A 7 -99.47 33.97 -40.46
N VAL A 8 -100.67 33.42 -40.28
CA VAL A 8 -100.89 32.29 -39.36
C VAL A 8 -100.32 31.01 -39.98
N ARG A 9 -99.62 30.19 -39.18
CA ARG A 9 -98.94 28.97 -39.63
C ARG A 9 -99.18 27.82 -38.67
N VAL A 10 -99.53 26.65 -39.23
CA VAL A 10 -99.58 25.34 -38.56
C VAL A 10 -98.76 24.33 -39.39
N PRO A 11 -98.41 23.14 -38.85
CA PRO A 11 -97.70 22.12 -39.62
C PRO A 11 -98.48 21.65 -40.86
N LYS A 12 -97.75 21.25 -41.91
CA LYS A 12 -98.37 20.61 -43.08
C LYS A 12 -98.89 19.22 -42.70
N GLY A 13 -100.18 19.00 -42.94
CA GLY A 13 -100.84 17.72 -42.66
C GLY A 13 -100.62 16.64 -43.75
N PRO A 14 -101.04 15.40 -43.49
CA PRO A 14 -101.63 14.93 -42.23
C PRO A 14 -100.59 14.67 -41.14
N LEU A 15 -100.84 15.17 -39.93
CA LEU A 15 -100.09 14.81 -38.73
C LEU A 15 -100.55 13.44 -38.22
N ILE A 16 -99.75 12.40 -38.48
CA ILE A 16 -100.02 11.04 -38.00
C ILE A 16 -99.59 10.93 -36.53
N ARG A 17 -100.48 10.44 -35.66
CA ARG A 17 -100.22 10.24 -34.23
C ARG A 17 -100.83 8.92 -33.76
N VAL A 18 -100.22 8.29 -32.76
CA VAL A 18 -100.66 6.99 -32.22
C VAL A 18 -101.63 7.21 -31.07
N VAL A 19 -102.73 6.45 -31.04
CA VAL A 19 -103.71 6.47 -29.95
C VAL A 19 -103.04 6.33 -28.57
N GLY A 20 -103.44 7.15 -27.60
CA GLY A 20 -102.86 7.19 -26.26
C GLY A 20 -101.61 8.08 -26.10
N THR A 21 -101.06 8.64 -27.18
CA THR A 21 -99.91 9.57 -27.09
C THR A 21 -100.33 11.02 -26.82
N GLU A 22 -99.41 11.85 -26.32
CA GLU A 22 -99.56 13.31 -26.30
C GLU A 22 -99.23 13.88 -27.68
N VAL A 23 -100.15 14.65 -28.26
CA VAL A 23 -99.88 15.49 -29.43
C VAL A 23 -99.77 16.95 -29.00
N ALA A 24 -98.75 17.64 -29.50
CA ALA A 24 -98.68 19.09 -29.54
C ALA A 24 -98.80 19.54 -31.00
N ILE A 25 -99.71 20.47 -31.28
CA ILE A 25 -99.89 21.10 -32.59
C ILE A 25 -99.51 22.58 -32.46
N PRO A 26 -98.34 23.02 -32.95
CA PRO A 26 -97.95 24.42 -32.88
C PRO A 26 -98.78 25.27 -33.85
N CYS A 27 -99.07 26.50 -33.43
CA CYS A 27 -99.58 27.57 -34.26
C CYS A 27 -98.83 28.85 -33.93
N SER A 28 -98.30 29.53 -34.94
CA SER A 28 -97.63 30.82 -34.81
C SER A 28 -98.19 31.84 -35.80
N VAL A 29 -98.05 33.13 -35.47
CA VAL A 29 -98.45 34.22 -36.35
C VAL A 29 -97.27 35.16 -36.59
N SER A 30 -96.98 35.49 -37.85
CA SER A 30 -95.98 36.51 -38.23
C SER A 30 -96.64 37.67 -38.96
N ASP A 31 -95.90 38.78 -39.10
CA ASP A 31 -96.25 39.92 -39.97
C ASP A 31 -97.61 40.59 -39.64
N TYR A 32 -97.93 40.69 -38.35
CA TYR A 32 -99.14 41.31 -37.77
C TYR A 32 -98.87 42.70 -37.17
N ASP A 33 -99.93 43.47 -36.94
CA ASP A 33 -99.94 44.77 -36.26
C ASP A 33 -100.56 44.66 -34.85
N GLY A 34 -100.27 45.64 -33.98
CA GLY A 34 -100.88 45.75 -32.65
C GLY A 34 -100.00 45.23 -31.50
N PRO A 35 -100.57 44.63 -30.44
CA PRO A 35 -99.81 44.18 -29.27
C PRO A 35 -98.91 42.98 -29.60
N SER A 36 -97.77 42.87 -28.90
CA SER A 36 -96.83 41.77 -29.12
C SER A 36 -97.38 40.42 -28.69
N GLU A 37 -98.24 40.37 -27.66
CA GLU A 37 -99.01 39.17 -27.32
C GLU A 37 -100.27 39.07 -28.19
N GLN A 38 -100.35 37.97 -28.94
CA GLN A 38 -101.44 37.64 -29.84
C GLN A 38 -102.33 36.54 -29.26
N ASN A 39 -103.60 36.53 -29.66
CA ASN A 39 -104.60 35.56 -29.22
C ASN A 39 -104.86 34.48 -30.26
N PHE A 40 -105.21 33.29 -29.78
CA PHE A 40 -105.35 32.07 -30.57
C PHE A 40 -106.60 31.30 -30.16
N ASP A 41 -107.42 30.99 -31.15
CA ASP A 41 -108.67 30.23 -31.05
C ASP A 41 -108.51 28.93 -31.84
N TRP A 42 -108.74 27.79 -31.21
CA TRP A 42 -108.67 26.48 -31.86
C TRP A 42 -110.05 25.88 -32.03
N GLU A 43 -110.37 25.56 -33.29
CA GLU A 43 -111.58 24.87 -33.70
C GLU A 43 -111.24 23.52 -34.34
N PHE A 44 -112.15 22.56 -34.30
CA PHE A 44 -111.99 21.22 -34.89
C PHE A 44 -113.21 20.83 -35.71
N SER A 45 -112.96 20.13 -36.82
CA SER A 45 -113.98 19.53 -37.67
C SER A 45 -113.60 18.10 -37.99
N ARG A 46 -114.51 17.15 -37.76
CA ARG A 46 -114.36 15.79 -38.31
C ARG A 46 -114.75 15.74 -39.80
N ASP A 47 -115.69 16.59 -40.19
CA ASP A 47 -116.34 16.62 -41.50
C ASP A 47 -116.23 18.02 -42.14
N ALA A 48 -117.33 18.79 -42.17
CA ALA A 48 -117.38 20.14 -42.76
C ALA A 48 -117.40 21.27 -41.72
N ASP A 49 -118.27 21.18 -40.71
CA ASP A 49 -118.49 22.23 -39.71
C ASP A 49 -117.43 22.22 -38.60
N PHE A 50 -117.05 23.40 -38.13
CA PHE A 50 -116.04 23.58 -37.08
C PHE A 50 -116.67 23.84 -35.71
N VAL A 51 -116.21 23.12 -34.70
CA VAL A 51 -116.63 23.23 -33.29
C VAL A 51 -115.49 23.79 -32.44
N ARG A 52 -115.82 24.61 -31.45
CA ARG A 52 -114.85 25.38 -30.65
C ARG A 52 -114.25 24.54 -29.52
N ILE A 53 -112.93 24.36 -29.54
CA ILE A 53 -112.21 23.61 -28.50
C ILE A 53 -111.71 24.53 -27.39
N VAL A 54 -110.90 25.54 -27.69
CA VAL A 54 -110.20 26.35 -26.67
C VAL A 54 -109.68 27.66 -27.26
N SER A 55 -109.68 28.72 -26.46
CA SER A 55 -109.17 30.06 -26.79
C SER A 55 -108.14 30.50 -25.74
N THR A 56 -107.20 31.39 -26.11
CA THR A 56 -106.39 32.14 -25.13
C THR A 56 -107.11 33.36 -24.55
N TRP A 57 -108.17 33.82 -25.21
CA TRP A 57 -108.88 35.07 -24.90
C TRP A 57 -110.21 34.83 -24.17
N ASP A 58 -111.04 33.94 -24.72
CA ASP A 58 -112.38 33.69 -24.20
C ASP A 58 -112.44 32.36 -23.42
N SER A 59 -112.56 32.46 -22.09
CA SER A 59 -112.73 31.30 -21.21
C SER A 59 -114.06 30.54 -21.40
N ALA A 60 -115.07 31.16 -22.01
CA ALA A 60 -116.36 30.55 -22.34
C ALA A 60 -116.41 29.95 -23.77
N PHE A 61 -115.33 30.06 -24.54
CA PHE A 61 -115.26 29.63 -25.95
C PHE A 61 -115.55 28.15 -26.17
N THR A 62 -115.27 27.31 -25.17
CA THR A 62 -115.28 25.84 -25.26
C THR A 62 -116.69 25.26 -25.39
N SER A 63 -116.96 24.57 -26.51
CA SER A 63 -118.22 23.84 -26.73
C SER A 63 -118.38 22.64 -25.79
N GLU A 64 -119.62 22.30 -25.42
CA GLU A 64 -119.96 21.36 -24.33
C GLU A 64 -119.22 20.01 -24.41
N GLU A 65 -119.07 19.45 -25.61
CA GLU A 65 -118.37 18.19 -25.85
C GLU A 65 -116.87 18.19 -25.44
N TYR A 66 -116.21 19.35 -25.50
CA TYR A 66 -114.80 19.49 -25.11
C TYR A 66 -114.61 19.99 -23.68
N GLN A 67 -115.60 20.61 -23.04
CA GLN A 67 -115.48 21.22 -21.70
C GLN A 67 -114.92 20.26 -20.65
N LYS A 68 -115.32 18.98 -20.68
CA LYS A 68 -114.83 17.96 -19.72
C LYS A 68 -113.35 17.61 -19.88
N ARG A 69 -112.80 17.70 -21.11
CA ARG A 69 -111.37 17.43 -21.40
C ARG A 69 -110.52 18.68 -21.20
N VAL A 70 -111.03 19.86 -21.56
CA VAL A 70 -110.37 21.16 -21.26
C VAL A 70 -110.31 21.41 -19.75
N GLY A 71 -111.40 21.20 -19.01
CA GLY A 71 -111.44 21.37 -17.56
C GLY A 71 -110.58 20.39 -16.74
N ARG A 72 -110.19 19.24 -17.32
CA ARG A 72 -109.19 18.32 -16.77
C ARG A 72 -107.76 18.64 -17.22
N GLY A 73 -107.62 19.56 -18.17
CA GLY A 73 -106.37 19.86 -18.86
C GLY A 73 -105.86 18.71 -19.74
N ASP A 74 -106.72 17.77 -20.13
CA ASP A 74 -106.42 16.73 -21.13
C ASP A 74 -106.21 17.38 -22.50
N ILE A 75 -106.95 18.46 -22.77
CA ILE A 75 -106.73 19.42 -23.86
C ILE A 75 -106.37 20.76 -23.22
N LYS A 76 -105.35 21.45 -23.71
CA LYS A 76 -104.92 22.78 -23.24
C LYS A 76 -104.14 23.53 -24.32
N LEU A 77 -104.02 24.84 -24.18
CA LEU A 77 -103.02 25.63 -24.91
C LEU A 77 -101.76 25.80 -24.06
N ARG A 78 -100.59 25.59 -24.66
CA ARG A 78 -99.28 25.92 -24.09
C ARG A 78 -98.71 27.10 -24.89
N ARG A 79 -98.70 28.30 -24.32
CA ARG A 79 -98.04 29.45 -24.96
C ARG A 79 -96.53 29.18 -25.03
N SER A 80 -95.95 29.24 -26.22
CA SER A 80 -94.51 29.06 -26.46
C SER A 80 -93.79 30.41 -26.63
N SER A 81 -94.50 31.42 -27.13
CA SER A 81 -94.07 32.81 -27.21
C SER A 81 -95.29 33.75 -27.27
N ASN A 82 -95.07 35.06 -27.25
CA ASN A 82 -96.16 36.04 -27.35
C ASN A 82 -96.95 35.88 -28.67
N ASP A 83 -96.29 35.41 -29.72
CA ASP A 83 -96.74 35.19 -31.09
C ASP A 83 -96.95 33.70 -31.47
N ALA A 84 -96.89 32.76 -30.52
CA ALA A 84 -97.15 31.34 -30.78
C ALA A 84 -97.69 30.54 -29.57
N VAL A 85 -98.53 29.55 -29.88
CA VAL A 85 -99.10 28.58 -28.92
C VAL A 85 -99.04 27.16 -29.50
N GLU A 86 -99.10 26.17 -28.62
CA GLU A 86 -99.31 24.77 -28.99
C GLU A 86 -100.64 24.26 -28.44
N LEU A 87 -101.50 23.69 -29.28
CA LEU A 87 -102.63 22.88 -28.84
C LEU A 87 -102.10 21.52 -28.38
N VAL A 88 -102.17 21.26 -27.07
CA VAL A 88 -101.68 20.03 -26.46
C VAL A 88 -102.86 19.16 -26.06
N ILE A 89 -102.91 17.94 -26.60
CA ILE A 89 -103.87 16.89 -26.26
C ILE A 89 -103.08 15.71 -25.68
N ARG A 90 -103.16 15.48 -24.36
CA ARG A 90 -102.28 14.52 -23.64
C ARG A 90 -102.50 13.06 -23.97
N ASN A 91 -103.71 12.73 -24.41
CA ASN A 91 -104.16 11.39 -24.74
C ASN A 91 -105.08 11.52 -25.96
N ILE A 92 -104.49 11.36 -27.14
CA ILE A 92 -105.21 11.43 -28.41
C ILE A 92 -106.02 10.15 -28.63
N GLN A 93 -107.28 10.31 -29.00
CA GLN A 93 -108.26 9.23 -29.19
C GLN A 93 -108.66 9.14 -30.67
N PRO A 94 -109.23 8.01 -31.15
CA PRO A 94 -109.72 7.92 -32.54
C PRO A 94 -110.80 8.97 -32.88
N ALA A 95 -111.50 9.49 -31.87
CA ALA A 95 -112.45 10.60 -32.01
C ALA A 95 -111.79 11.95 -32.33
N ASP A 96 -110.49 12.12 -32.05
CA ASP A 96 -109.69 13.32 -32.32
C ASP A 96 -109.13 13.35 -33.76
N GLN A 97 -109.46 12.36 -34.60
CA GLN A 97 -109.16 12.39 -36.02
C GLN A 97 -110.06 13.40 -36.74
N GLY A 98 -109.45 14.34 -37.46
CA GLY A 98 -110.15 15.42 -38.16
C GLY A 98 -109.21 16.54 -38.63
N ARG A 99 -109.78 17.70 -38.94
CA ARG A 99 -109.08 18.95 -39.27
C ARG A 99 -109.11 19.86 -38.05
N TYR A 100 -107.94 20.30 -37.59
CA TYR A 100 -107.80 21.34 -36.58
C TYR A 100 -107.49 22.66 -37.28
N LYS A 101 -108.23 23.71 -36.96
CA LYS A 101 -108.00 25.06 -37.46
C LYS A 101 -107.55 25.94 -36.32
N CYS A 102 -106.38 26.54 -36.47
CA CYS A 102 -105.94 27.63 -35.63
C CYS A 102 -106.38 28.95 -36.27
N SER A 103 -107.22 29.71 -35.57
CA SER A 103 -107.61 31.07 -35.92
C SER A 103 -106.93 32.05 -34.96
N THR A 104 -106.63 33.26 -35.42
CA THR A 104 -106.15 34.35 -34.54
C THR A 104 -107.05 35.58 -34.72
N PRO A 105 -107.75 36.05 -33.68
CA PRO A 105 -108.52 37.29 -33.74
C PRO A 105 -107.66 38.47 -34.22
N SER A 106 -108.17 39.26 -35.17
CA SER A 106 -107.40 40.37 -35.75
C SER A 106 -107.15 41.47 -34.71
N THR A 107 -105.88 41.85 -34.59
CA THR A 107 -105.43 43.09 -33.94
C THR A 107 -105.03 44.17 -34.94
N ASP A 108 -105.15 43.88 -36.24
CA ASP A 108 -104.52 44.65 -37.31
C ASP A 108 -105.42 45.79 -37.78
N ALA A 109 -104.83 46.92 -38.18
CA ALA A 109 -105.57 48.09 -38.66
C ALA A 109 -106.25 47.85 -40.03
N THR A 110 -105.77 46.88 -40.80
CA THR A 110 -106.34 46.44 -42.09
C THR A 110 -106.24 44.93 -42.21
N VAL A 111 -107.33 44.29 -42.65
CA VAL A 111 -107.38 42.83 -42.86
C VAL A 111 -106.56 42.47 -44.10
N GLN A 112 -105.34 41.98 -43.92
CA GLN A 112 -104.45 41.57 -45.01
C GLN A 112 -103.60 40.36 -44.59
N GLY A 113 -103.55 39.32 -45.44
CA GLY A 113 -102.88 38.05 -45.14
C GLY A 113 -103.88 36.92 -44.82
N ASN A 114 -103.45 35.90 -44.06
CA ASN A 114 -104.31 34.83 -43.56
C ASN A 114 -104.43 34.88 -42.03
N TYR A 115 -105.67 34.80 -41.54
CA TYR A 115 -106.05 34.92 -40.13
C TYR A 115 -106.31 33.56 -39.47
N ASP A 116 -106.37 32.50 -40.26
CA ASP A 116 -106.43 31.12 -39.83
C ASP A 116 -105.49 30.22 -40.66
N ALA A 117 -105.27 29.00 -40.19
CA ALA A 117 -104.63 27.92 -40.93
C ALA A 117 -105.10 26.54 -40.42
N GLU A 118 -105.30 25.60 -41.35
CA GLU A 118 -105.78 24.24 -41.05
C GLU A 118 -104.66 23.18 -41.10
N VAL A 119 -104.75 22.19 -40.22
CA VAL A 119 -103.94 20.97 -40.23
C VAL A 119 -104.80 19.74 -39.96
N GLN A 120 -104.70 18.75 -40.85
CA GLN A 120 -105.34 17.44 -40.65
C GLN A 120 -104.52 16.60 -39.66
N VAL A 121 -105.19 15.92 -38.73
CA VAL A 121 -104.60 14.96 -37.79
C VAL A 121 -105.20 13.59 -38.08
N LYS A 122 -104.34 12.57 -38.20
CA LYS A 122 -104.71 11.16 -38.43
C LYS A 122 -104.30 10.32 -37.22
N VAL A 123 -105.23 9.52 -36.69
CA VAL A 123 -104.99 8.73 -35.47
C VAL A 123 -104.91 7.25 -35.84
N ILE A 124 -103.76 6.64 -35.56
CA ILE A 124 -103.52 5.21 -35.83
C ILE A 124 -103.49 4.39 -34.54
N SER A 125 -103.75 3.10 -34.66
CA SER A 125 -103.59 2.13 -33.57
C SER A 125 -102.14 1.97 -33.16
N ASP A 126 -101.91 1.66 -31.89
CA ASP A 126 -100.59 1.27 -31.39
C ASP A 126 -100.15 -0.08 -31.97
N GLY A 127 -99.22 -0.03 -32.93
CA GLY A 127 -98.61 -1.21 -33.55
C GLY A 127 -97.20 -1.55 -33.05
N LEU A 128 -96.59 -0.75 -32.17
CA LEU A 128 -95.18 -0.92 -31.80
C LEU A 128 -95.03 -1.89 -30.62
N SER A 129 -94.41 -3.04 -30.87
CA SER A 129 -93.98 -3.97 -29.84
C SER A 129 -92.47 -3.89 -29.65
N VAL A 130 -92.02 -3.88 -28.38
CA VAL A 130 -90.60 -3.91 -28.02
C VAL A 130 -90.44 -4.91 -26.89
N SER A 131 -89.48 -5.83 -27.01
CA SER A 131 -89.29 -6.92 -26.05
C SER A 131 -87.81 -7.29 -25.87
N GLY A 132 -87.45 -7.69 -24.65
CA GLY A 132 -86.20 -8.39 -24.39
C GLY A 132 -86.32 -9.88 -24.67
N SER A 133 -85.19 -10.59 -24.68
CA SER A 133 -85.17 -12.05 -24.67
C SER A 133 -86.01 -12.61 -23.51
N LYS A 134 -86.83 -13.64 -23.75
CA LYS A 134 -87.82 -14.21 -22.80
C LYS A 134 -87.23 -14.96 -21.58
N ALA A 135 -86.06 -14.56 -21.11
CA ALA A 135 -85.58 -14.87 -19.77
C ALA A 135 -86.10 -13.81 -18.79
N ARG A 136 -86.35 -14.24 -17.54
CA ARG A 136 -86.95 -13.44 -16.45
C ARG A 136 -86.31 -12.05 -16.31
N SER A 137 -87.17 -11.03 -16.15
CA SER A 137 -86.92 -9.72 -15.53
C SER A 137 -85.45 -9.34 -15.25
N SER A 138 -84.89 -8.44 -16.08
CA SER A 138 -83.59 -7.77 -15.88
C SER A 138 -82.46 -8.73 -15.42
N ALA A 139 -81.96 -9.54 -16.35
CA ALA A 139 -80.89 -10.49 -16.05
C ALA A 139 -79.62 -9.76 -15.54
N SER A 140 -79.06 -10.19 -14.42
CA SER A 140 -77.80 -9.67 -13.90
C SER A 140 -76.61 -10.44 -14.50
N LEU A 141 -75.74 -9.73 -15.22
CA LEU A 141 -74.49 -10.27 -15.74
C LEU A 141 -73.33 -9.81 -14.85
N ARG A 142 -72.62 -10.76 -14.26
CA ARG A 142 -71.30 -10.54 -13.63
C ARG A 142 -70.23 -10.92 -14.65
N LEU A 143 -69.29 -10.02 -14.87
CA LEU A 143 -68.23 -10.12 -15.87
C LEU A 143 -66.93 -9.59 -15.26
N SER A 144 -65.79 -10.00 -15.77
CA SER A 144 -64.49 -9.40 -15.48
C SER A 144 -64.17 -8.28 -16.49
N GLU A 145 -63.28 -7.36 -16.12
CA GLU A 145 -62.75 -6.35 -17.05
C GLU A 145 -62.05 -7.04 -18.24
N GLY A 146 -62.25 -6.52 -19.45
CA GLY A 146 -61.82 -7.14 -20.71
C GLY A 146 -62.75 -8.23 -21.26
N ASP A 147 -63.83 -8.62 -20.57
CA ASP A 147 -64.79 -9.62 -21.09
C ASP A 147 -65.62 -9.10 -22.28
N SER A 148 -66.17 -10.02 -23.06
CA SER A 148 -67.16 -9.73 -24.10
C SER A 148 -68.57 -10.09 -23.65
N PHE A 149 -69.56 -9.23 -23.90
CA PHE A 149 -70.98 -9.53 -23.67
C PHE A 149 -71.87 -8.99 -24.77
N LYS A 150 -73.05 -9.61 -24.96
CA LYS A 150 -73.92 -9.32 -26.11
C LYS A 150 -75.40 -9.36 -25.71
N LEU A 151 -76.04 -8.19 -25.71
CA LEU A 151 -77.45 -8.01 -25.34
C LEU A 151 -78.37 -8.06 -26.56
N ARG A 152 -79.64 -8.44 -26.37
CA ARG A 152 -80.63 -8.61 -27.45
C ARG A 152 -81.96 -7.95 -27.12
N CYS A 153 -82.49 -7.22 -28.10
CA CYS A 153 -83.80 -6.62 -28.13
C CYS A 153 -84.52 -7.07 -29.41
N SER A 154 -85.84 -7.21 -29.39
CA SER A 154 -86.65 -7.39 -30.61
C SER A 154 -87.74 -6.34 -30.63
N ALA A 155 -87.90 -5.67 -31.77
CA ALA A 155 -88.83 -4.57 -31.93
C ALA A 155 -89.52 -4.61 -33.30
N VAL A 156 -90.85 -4.73 -33.30
CA VAL A 156 -91.68 -4.92 -34.50
C VAL A 156 -92.79 -3.89 -34.49
N THR A 157 -93.06 -3.25 -35.63
CA THR A 157 -94.27 -2.45 -35.85
C THR A 157 -95.26 -3.16 -36.76
N THR A 158 -96.55 -3.08 -36.41
CA THR A 158 -97.69 -3.46 -37.26
C THR A 158 -98.50 -2.24 -37.74
N SER A 159 -97.86 -1.06 -37.78
CA SER A 159 -98.47 0.18 -38.25
C SER A 159 -99.02 0.05 -39.69
N PRO A 160 -100.21 0.62 -39.99
CA PRO A 160 -100.75 0.67 -41.34
C PRO A 160 -100.06 1.73 -42.24
N GLU A 161 -99.18 2.56 -41.67
CA GLU A 161 -98.42 3.59 -42.37
C GLU A 161 -97.00 3.10 -42.69
N HIS A 162 -96.37 3.65 -43.73
CA HIS A 162 -94.97 3.36 -44.03
C HIS A 162 -94.03 4.05 -43.02
N THR A 163 -93.75 3.33 -41.93
CA THR A 163 -92.98 3.78 -40.78
C THR A 163 -91.59 3.16 -40.74
N HIS A 164 -90.68 3.81 -40.01
CA HIS A 164 -89.29 3.43 -39.85
C HIS A 164 -88.94 3.41 -38.36
N LEU A 165 -88.25 2.36 -37.91
CA LEU A 165 -87.82 2.22 -36.52
C LEU A 165 -86.45 2.86 -36.31
N HIS A 166 -86.30 3.65 -35.25
CA HIS A 166 -85.04 4.13 -34.72
C HIS A 166 -84.79 3.40 -33.39
N VAL A 167 -83.72 2.61 -33.31
CA VAL A 167 -83.39 1.76 -32.14
C VAL A 167 -82.10 2.25 -31.49
N THR A 168 -82.17 2.61 -30.21
CA THR A 168 -81.06 3.15 -29.42
C THR A 168 -80.80 2.25 -28.21
N TRP A 169 -79.56 1.81 -28.06
CA TRP A 169 -79.11 1.18 -26.81
C TRP A 169 -78.66 2.24 -25.82
N GLN A 170 -79.12 2.13 -24.57
CA GLN A 170 -78.77 3.05 -23.49
C GLN A 170 -78.28 2.31 -22.25
N VAL A 171 -77.31 2.91 -21.53
CA VAL A 171 -76.83 2.44 -20.22
C VAL A 171 -77.07 3.49 -19.13
N LYS A 172 -77.36 3.02 -17.91
CA LYS A 172 -77.50 3.82 -16.69
C LYS A 172 -76.53 3.33 -15.61
N SER A 173 -75.46 4.09 -15.43
CA SER A 173 -74.43 3.92 -14.37
C SER A 173 -74.63 4.90 -13.19
N GLY A 174 -75.77 5.60 -13.14
CA GLY A 174 -76.01 6.69 -12.18
C GLY A 174 -77.44 7.21 -12.27
N ALA A 175 -77.62 8.53 -12.18
CA ALA A 175 -78.96 9.14 -12.20
C ALA A 175 -79.68 9.01 -13.56
N SER A 176 -78.98 9.27 -14.67
CA SER A 176 -79.53 9.35 -16.02
C SER A 176 -79.14 8.17 -16.92
N TRP A 177 -79.90 7.99 -18.00
CA TRP A 177 -79.57 7.13 -19.13
C TRP A 177 -78.63 7.87 -20.10
N ARG A 178 -77.67 7.16 -20.69
CA ARG A 178 -76.77 7.64 -21.76
C ARG A 178 -76.91 6.76 -22.99
N ASP A 179 -76.91 7.36 -24.17
CA ASP A 179 -76.87 6.65 -25.46
C ASP A 179 -75.51 5.98 -25.67
N ILE A 180 -75.53 4.77 -26.25
CA ILE A 180 -74.33 3.99 -26.59
C ILE A 180 -74.16 3.95 -28.10
N LEU A 181 -75.18 3.43 -28.79
CA LEU A 181 -75.19 3.27 -30.24
C LEU A 181 -76.66 3.17 -30.70
N SER A 182 -76.98 3.97 -31.71
CA SER A 182 -78.29 4.04 -32.35
C SER A 182 -78.23 3.53 -33.78
N LEU A 183 -79.27 2.82 -34.22
CA LEU A 183 -79.65 2.69 -35.62
C LEU A 183 -80.79 3.69 -35.88
N THR A 184 -80.56 4.69 -36.72
CA THR A 184 -81.56 5.73 -37.02
C THR A 184 -82.64 5.22 -37.97
N HIS A 185 -83.75 5.94 -38.06
CA HIS A 185 -84.82 5.70 -39.06
C HIS A 185 -84.33 5.84 -40.52
N GLU A 186 -83.12 6.34 -40.77
CA GLU A 186 -82.49 6.36 -42.10
C GLU A 186 -81.57 5.15 -42.36
N GLY A 187 -81.56 4.16 -41.46
CA GLY A 187 -80.69 2.98 -41.54
C GLY A 187 -79.22 3.26 -41.24
N LYS A 188 -78.90 4.39 -40.60
CA LYS A 188 -77.52 4.80 -40.29
C LYS A 188 -77.17 4.46 -38.85
N PHE A 189 -75.94 4.01 -38.60
CA PHE A 189 -75.41 3.86 -37.26
C PHE A 189 -74.87 5.19 -36.73
N GLN A 190 -75.25 5.54 -35.50
CA GLN A 190 -74.83 6.76 -34.82
C GLN A 190 -74.38 6.41 -33.39
N PRO A 191 -73.08 6.47 -33.05
CA PRO A 191 -72.62 6.30 -31.68
C PRO A 191 -73.11 7.42 -30.77
N GLY A 192 -73.29 7.10 -29.48
CA GLY A 192 -73.60 8.08 -28.44
C GLY A 192 -72.35 8.76 -27.87
N PRO A 193 -72.49 9.89 -27.16
CA PRO A 193 -71.36 10.67 -26.64
C PRO A 193 -70.46 9.87 -25.67
N GLY A 194 -69.18 9.75 -26.02
CA GLY A 194 -68.18 8.97 -25.27
C GLY A 194 -68.04 7.52 -25.75
N TYR A 195 -68.72 7.12 -26.82
CA TYR A 195 -68.64 5.79 -27.43
C TYR A 195 -68.16 5.80 -28.90
N GLU A 196 -67.85 6.97 -29.46
CA GLU A 196 -67.44 7.16 -30.85
C GLU A 196 -66.16 6.39 -31.20
N GLU A 197 -65.16 6.38 -30.31
CA GLU A 197 -63.90 5.67 -30.54
C GLU A 197 -64.09 4.16 -30.43
N ARG A 198 -64.86 3.68 -29.44
CA ARG A 198 -65.17 2.26 -29.24
C ARG A 198 -66.09 1.71 -30.33
N TYR A 199 -66.86 2.56 -31.00
CA TYR A 199 -67.54 2.20 -32.25
C TYR A 199 -66.56 2.11 -33.43
N ARG A 200 -65.57 3.02 -33.53
CA ARG A 200 -64.57 3.03 -34.62
C ARG A 200 -63.55 1.88 -34.54
N SER A 201 -63.10 1.51 -33.34
CA SER A 201 -62.32 0.28 -33.11
C SER A 201 -63.16 -0.99 -33.37
N GLY A 202 -64.48 -0.85 -33.36
CA GLY A 202 -65.43 -1.95 -33.44
C GLY A 202 -65.53 -2.75 -32.14
N ASP A 203 -65.18 -2.16 -30.99
CA ASP A 203 -65.43 -2.73 -29.67
C ASP A 203 -66.90 -2.74 -29.27
N ILE A 204 -67.67 -1.82 -29.85
CA ILE A 204 -69.12 -1.72 -29.70
C ILE A 204 -69.76 -1.80 -31.08
N ARG A 205 -70.69 -2.73 -31.27
CA ARG A 205 -71.42 -2.94 -32.53
C ARG A 205 -72.91 -3.12 -32.27
N LEU A 206 -73.74 -2.71 -33.23
CA LEU A 206 -75.17 -2.96 -33.23
C LEU A 206 -75.49 -3.81 -34.46
N ASP A 207 -75.69 -5.10 -34.25
CA ASP A 207 -75.98 -6.07 -35.32
C ASP A 207 -77.50 -6.19 -35.52
N THR A 208 -77.98 -6.09 -36.75
CA THR A 208 -79.37 -6.43 -37.11
C THR A 208 -79.46 -7.91 -37.49
N GLY A 209 -80.20 -8.68 -36.71
CA GLY A 209 -80.47 -10.11 -36.93
C GLY A 209 -81.85 -10.37 -37.50
N ALA A 210 -82.07 -11.60 -37.98
CA ALA A 210 -83.38 -12.08 -38.42
C ALA A 210 -84.45 -11.95 -37.31
N ASN A 211 -85.71 -11.82 -37.72
CA ASN A 211 -86.86 -11.58 -36.85
C ASN A 211 -86.68 -10.32 -35.99
N ASP A 212 -86.41 -9.20 -36.66
CA ASP A 212 -86.40 -7.83 -36.12
C ASP A 212 -85.65 -7.70 -34.79
N THR A 213 -84.50 -8.38 -34.73
CA THR A 213 -83.69 -8.53 -33.52
C THR A 213 -82.47 -7.64 -33.61
N TYR A 214 -82.41 -6.65 -32.71
CA TYR A 214 -81.32 -5.70 -32.58
C TYR A 214 -80.38 -6.16 -31.47
N ARG A 215 -79.10 -6.36 -31.81
CA ARG A 215 -78.10 -6.90 -30.89
C ARG A 215 -77.02 -5.87 -30.59
N LEU A 216 -76.86 -5.49 -29.32
CA LEU A 216 -75.66 -4.80 -28.87
C LEU A 216 -74.57 -5.84 -28.60
N SER A 217 -73.40 -5.67 -29.19
CA SER A 217 -72.21 -6.48 -28.96
C SER A 217 -71.10 -5.59 -28.39
N VAL A 218 -70.55 -5.96 -27.23
CA VAL A 218 -69.39 -5.31 -26.59
C VAL A 218 -68.27 -6.35 -26.46
N SER A 219 -67.05 -6.07 -26.97
CA SER A 219 -65.92 -7.02 -26.92
C SER A 219 -64.86 -6.74 -25.86
N GLN A 220 -64.75 -5.49 -25.39
CA GLN A 220 -63.84 -5.08 -24.32
C GLN A 220 -64.65 -4.39 -23.22
N ALA A 221 -65.24 -5.13 -22.29
CA ALA A 221 -66.01 -4.58 -21.18
C ALA A 221 -65.07 -3.82 -20.22
N SER A 222 -65.16 -2.49 -20.23
CA SER A 222 -64.46 -1.61 -19.29
C SER A 222 -65.37 -1.26 -18.12
N SER A 223 -64.81 -0.95 -16.96
CA SER A 223 -65.53 -0.56 -15.73
C SER A 223 -66.61 0.54 -15.92
N THR A 224 -66.51 1.36 -16.97
CA THR A 224 -67.51 2.36 -17.40
C THR A 224 -68.77 1.81 -18.10
N ASP A 225 -68.79 0.51 -18.42
CA ASP A 225 -69.94 -0.25 -18.94
C ASP A 225 -70.76 -0.93 -17.83
N GLY A 226 -70.39 -0.72 -16.56
CA GLY A 226 -71.25 -1.12 -15.44
C GLY A 226 -72.56 -0.32 -15.44
N GLY A 227 -73.70 -1.00 -15.28
CA GLY A 227 -75.00 -0.33 -15.18
C GLY A 227 -76.20 -1.15 -15.67
N ALA A 228 -77.39 -0.57 -15.54
CA ALA A 228 -78.59 -1.11 -16.18
C ALA A 228 -78.60 -0.74 -17.67
N TYR A 229 -79.01 -1.68 -18.54
CA TYR A 229 -79.09 -1.51 -19.99
C TYR A 229 -80.54 -1.59 -20.46
N ARG A 230 -80.94 -0.67 -21.34
CA ARG A 230 -82.24 -0.70 -22.01
C ARG A 230 -82.15 -0.51 -23.51
N CYS A 231 -83.13 -1.09 -24.19
CA CYS A 231 -83.42 -0.84 -25.59
C CYS A 231 -84.53 0.22 -25.66
N LEU A 232 -84.24 1.36 -26.26
CA LEU A 232 -85.19 2.43 -26.56
C LEU A 232 -85.53 2.37 -28.05
N VAL A 233 -86.81 2.37 -28.41
CA VAL A 233 -87.25 2.30 -29.80
C VAL A 233 -88.28 3.39 -30.05
N SER A 234 -88.04 4.21 -31.05
CA SER A 234 -88.99 5.20 -31.53
C SER A 234 -89.41 4.93 -32.96
N GLU A 235 -90.69 5.10 -33.23
CA GLU A 235 -91.28 4.92 -34.56
C GLU A 235 -91.42 6.28 -35.23
N TRP A 236 -90.99 6.35 -36.48
CA TRP A 236 -90.96 7.57 -37.28
C TRP A 236 -91.75 7.39 -38.58
N VAL A 237 -92.44 8.45 -38.99
CA VAL A 237 -93.09 8.54 -40.31
C VAL A 237 -92.52 9.71 -41.08
N ARG A 238 -92.52 9.61 -42.42
CA ARG A 238 -92.09 10.68 -43.30
C ARG A 238 -93.29 11.53 -43.73
N GLY A 239 -93.27 12.81 -43.39
CA GLY A 239 -94.31 13.78 -43.74
C GLY A 239 -94.30 14.14 -45.23
N VAL A 240 -95.38 14.81 -45.67
CA VAL A 240 -95.59 15.22 -47.08
C VAL A 240 -94.55 16.25 -47.55
N ASP A 241 -93.98 17.03 -46.62
CA ASP A 241 -92.85 17.93 -46.87
C ASP A 241 -91.48 17.24 -46.83
N GLY A 242 -91.45 15.91 -46.66
CA GLY A 242 -90.25 15.09 -46.56
C GLY A 242 -89.63 15.03 -45.16
N SER A 243 -90.16 15.77 -44.17
CA SER A 243 -89.66 15.79 -42.80
C SER A 243 -89.92 14.47 -42.05
N TRP A 244 -89.06 14.10 -41.11
CA TRP A 244 -89.25 12.94 -40.24
C TRP A 244 -89.97 13.35 -38.94
N GLN A 245 -91.10 12.70 -38.64
CA GLN A 245 -91.84 12.91 -37.40
C GLN A 245 -91.85 11.64 -36.55
N LYS A 246 -91.45 11.75 -35.28
CA LYS A 246 -91.62 10.68 -34.28
C LYS A 246 -93.10 10.59 -33.91
N ILE A 247 -93.69 9.40 -34.02
CA ILE A 247 -95.13 9.17 -33.77
C ILE A 247 -95.39 8.40 -32.47
N GLN A 248 -94.43 7.60 -32.00
CA GLN A 248 -94.40 7.01 -30.65
C GLN A 248 -93.00 6.56 -30.24
N GLU A 249 -92.83 6.23 -28.96
CA GLU A 249 -91.58 5.72 -28.38
C GLU A 249 -91.87 4.75 -27.22
N LYS A 250 -91.10 3.67 -27.13
CA LYS A 250 -91.19 2.64 -26.08
C LYS A 250 -89.80 2.18 -25.68
N SER A 251 -89.64 1.68 -24.45
CA SER A 251 -88.37 1.11 -23.99
C SER A 251 -88.56 -0.13 -23.15
N VAL A 252 -87.58 -1.03 -23.18
CA VAL A 252 -87.51 -2.24 -22.34
C VAL A 252 -86.12 -2.36 -21.71
N GLU A 253 -86.08 -2.55 -20.39
CA GLU A 253 -84.85 -2.87 -19.67
C GLU A 253 -84.48 -4.34 -19.91
N ILE A 254 -83.22 -4.59 -20.28
CA ILE A 254 -82.76 -5.89 -20.78
C ILE A 254 -81.95 -6.63 -19.71
N ALA A 255 -80.97 -5.94 -19.11
CA ALA A 255 -80.01 -6.53 -18.21
C ALA A 255 -79.36 -5.48 -17.30
N THR A 256 -78.76 -5.93 -16.20
CA THR A 256 -77.84 -5.12 -15.38
C THR A 256 -76.47 -5.76 -15.42
N VAL A 257 -75.47 -5.03 -15.91
CA VAL A 257 -74.09 -5.50 -16.05
C VAL A 257 -73.27 -4.96 -14.87
N SER A 258 -72.51 -5.83 -14.21
CA SER A 258 -71.55 -5.47 -13.17
C SER A 258 -70.19 -6.05 -13.51
N ILE A 259 -69.19 -5.18 -13.63
CA ILE A 259 -67.83 -5.53 -14.07
C ILE A 259 -66.91 -5.53 -12.86
N GLN A 260 -66.24 -6.66 -12.64
CA GLN A 260 -65.25 -6.86 -11.60
C GLN A 260 -63.85 -6.63 -12.18
N ARG A 261 -62.99 -5.94 -11.44
CA ARG A 261 -61.56 -5.91 -11.76
C ARG A 261 -60.98 -7.29 -11.47
N THR A 262 -60.18 -7.80 -12.40
CA THR A 262 -59.37 -9.01 -12.18
C THR A 262 -58.40 -8.76 -11.02
N ASP A 263 -58.39 -9.63 -10.02
CA ASP A 263 -57.35 -9.60 -8.99
C ASP A 263 -56.27 -10.65 -9.28
N VAL A 264 -55.03 -10.34 -8.88
CA VAL A 264 -53.85 -11.19 -9.11
C VAL A 264 -52.95 -11.12 -7.88
N VAL A 265 -52.73 -12.29 -7.28
CA VAL A 265 -51.74 -12.49 -6.22
C VAL A 265 -50.62 -13.36 -6.77
N ILE A 266 -49.43 -12.79 -6.82
CA ILE A 266 -48.20 -13.50 -7.16
C ILE A 266 -47.57 -14.00 -5.86
N SER A 267 -47.31 -15.31 -5.81
CA SER A 267 -46.62 -15.94 -4.69
C SER A 267 -45.25 -16.48 -5.12
N THR A 268 -44.26 -16.15 -4.30
CA THR A 268 -42.84 -16.50 -4.45
C THR A 268 -42.29 -16.84 -3.06
N SER A 269 -41.11 -17.46 -2.99
CA SER A 269 -40.50 -17.93 -1.74
C SER A 269 -39.00 -17.64 -1.70
N ASN A 270 -38.50 -17.16 -0.57
CA ASN A 270 -37.06 -16.99 -0.33
C ASN A 270 -36.31 -18.31 -0.46
N VAL A 271 -35.08 -18.27 -0.99
CA VAL A 271 -34.25 -19.46 -1.26
C VAL A 271 -32.84 -19.23 -0.76
N SER A 272 -32.30 -20.22 -0.05
CA SER A 272 -30.87 -20.32 0.29
C SER A 272 -30.24 -21.44 -0.52
N VAL A 273 -29.16 -21.15 -1.23
CA VAL A 273 -28.48 -22.08 -2.17
C VAL A 273 -26.97 -22.04 -1.92
N THR A 274 -26.30 -23.16 -2.19
CA THR A 274 -24.83 -23.27 -2.15
C THR A 274 -24.21 -22.73 -3.45
N GLU A 275 -22.98 -22.20 -3.38
CA GLU A 275 -22.19 -21.85 -4.57
C GLU A 275 -22.15 -23.05 -5.56
N ARG A 276 -22.18 -22.77 -6.87
CA ARG A 276 -22.17 -23.74 -8.01
C ARG A 276 -23.42 -24.60 -8.20
N ASP A 277 -24.32 -24.68 -7.23
CA ASP A 277 -25.63 -25.27 -7.44
C ASP A 277 -26.48 -24.45 -8.44
N SER A 278 -27.70 -24.91 -8.74
CA SER A 278 -28.65 -24.16 -9.57
C SER A 278 -29.76 -23.54 -8.72
N LEU A 279 -29.89 -22.22 -8.78
CA LEU A 279 -30.92 -21.46 -8.09
C LEU A 279 -32.24 -21.57 -8.86
N ASP A 280 -33.26 -22.01 -8.13
CA ASP A 280 -34.58 -22.35 -8.65
C ASP A 280 -35.65 -21.42 -8.04
N LEU A 281 -36.06 -20.41 -8.79
CA LEU A 281 -37.08 -19.44 -8.37
C LEU A 281 -38.39 -19.67 -9.11
N THR A 282 -39.44 -20.01 -8.35
CA THR A 282 -40.78 -20.24 -8.89
C THR A 282 -41.69 -19.06 -8.58
N CYS A 283 -42.31 -18.51 -9.62
CA CYS A 283 -43.35 -17.49 -9.56
C CYS A 283 -44.72 -18.12 -9.86
N ASN A 284 -45.57 -18.18 -8.84
CA ASN A 284 -46.90 -18.78 -8.90
C ASN A 284 -47.97 -17.69 -8.95
N ILE A 285 -48.67 -17.61 -10.07
CA ILE A 285 -49.69 -16.59 -10.37
C ILE A 285 -51.07 -17.13 -10.00
N THR A 286 -51.78 -16.47 -9.09
CA THR A 286 -53.17 -16.81 -8.75
C THR A 286 -54.11 -15.66 -9.10
N THR A 287 -55.27 -15.96 -9.67
CA THR A 287 -56.26 -14.97 -10.12
C THR A 287 -57.69 -15.48 -9.93
N ASP A 288 -58.64 -14.57 -9.74
CA ASP A 288 -60.08 -14.88 -9.64
C ASP A 288 -60.75 -15.10 -11.02
N ARG A 289 -60.04 -14.80 -12.11
CA ARG A 289 -60.56 -14.84 -13.49
C ARG A 289 -60.87 -16.27 -13.96
N SER A 290 -62.15 -16.55 -14.22
CA SER A 290 -62.62 -17.83 -14.75
C SER A 290 -62.75 -17.83 -16.28
N GLY A 291 -61.63 -17.99 -16.99
CA GLY A 291 -61.63 -18.01 -18.47
C GLY A 291 -60.35 -18.53 -19.12
N ILE A 292 -60.21 -18.22 -20.42
CA ILE A 292 -58.93 -18.32 -21.14
C ILE A 292 -58.17 -17.01 -20.91
N PHE A 293 -56.93 -17.14 -20.48
CA PHE A 293 -55.94 -16.08 -20.34
C PHE A 293 -54.54 -16.70 -20.53
N GLN A 294 -53.56 -15.86 -20.85
CA GLN A 294 -52.13 -16.15 -20.77
C GLN A 294 -51.50 -15.18 -19.76
N ALA A 295 -50.33 -15.51 -19.23
CA ALA A 295 -49.50 -14.56 -18.50
C ALA A 295 -48.17 -14.34 -19.23
N GLU A 296 -47.81 -13.07 -19.38
CA GLU A 296 -46.46 -12.59 -19.68
C GLU A 296 -45.72 -12.45 -18.34
N VAL A 297 -44.48 -12.89 -18.26
CA VAL A 297 -43.70 -12.95 -17.01
C VAL A 297 -42.29 -12.41 -17.22
N MET A 298 -41.86 -11.51 -16.32
CA MET A 298 -40.55 -10.86 -16.35
C MET A 298 -39.89 -11.00 -14.98
N TRP A 299 -38.59 -11.33 -14.96
CA TRP A 299 -37.81 -11.46 -13.75
C TRP A 299 -36.76 -10.38 -13.64
N TYR A 300 -36.71 -9.70 -12.48
CA TYR A 300 -35.79 -8.61 -12.18
C TYR A 300 -34.93 -8.95 -10.96
N PHE A 301 -33.75 -8.31 -10.87
CA PHE A 301 -32.79 -8.45 -9.79
C PHE A 301 -32.33 -7.07 -9.26
N SER A 302 -32.19 -6.94 -7.95
CA SER A 302 -31.40 -5.89 -7.31
C SER A 302 -30.58 -6.45 -6.13
N ALA A 303 -29.46 -5.81 -5.80
CA ALA A 303 -28.69 -6.05 -4.58
C ALA A 303 -29.35 -5.48 -3.30
N SER A 304 -30.41 -4.67 -3.43
CA SER A 304 -31.05 -3.90 -2.35
C SER A 304 -32.57 -4.15 -2.29
N PRO A 305 -33.18 -4.21 -1.09
CA PRO A 305 -34.62 -4.42 -0.93
C PRO A 305 -35.44 -3.13 -1.07
N ASP A 306 -34.77 -1.96 -0.99
CA ASP A 306 -35.40 -0.63 -1.04
C ASP A 306 -35.41 -0.04 -2.47
N ASP A 307 -34.75 -0.70 -3.41
CA ASP A 307 -34.65 -0.28 -4.82
C ASP A 307 -36.01 -0.40 -5.54
N THR A 308 -36.27 0.50 -6.48
CA THR A 308 -37.51 0.43 -7.27
C THR A 308 -37.36 -0.49 -8.48
N LEU A 309 -38.49 -0.93 -9.03
CA LEU A 309 -38.54 -1.75 -10.25
C LEU A 309 -37.85 -1.09 -11.46
N SER A 310 -37.74 0.25 -11.45
CA SER A 310 -36.99 1.02 -12.46
C SER A 310 -35.46 1.00 -12.26
N ASP A 311 -34.97 0.66 -11.07
CA ASP A 311 -33.54 0.54 -10.76
C ASP A 311 -33.04 -0.92 -10.91
N ALA A 312 -33.97 -1.88 -10.80
CA ALA A 312 -33.69 -3.31 -10.88
C ALA A 312 -33.36 -3.78 -12.31
N GLN A 313 -32.40 -4.69 -12.44
CA GLN A 313 -31.97 -5.27 -13.70
C GLN A 313 -32.96 -6.35 -14.17
N LEU A 314 -33.55 -6.17 -15.36
CA LEU A 314 -34.27 -7.25 -16.06
C LEU A 314 -33.30 -8.38 -16.43
N LEU A 315 -33.60 -9.60 -15.98
CA LEU A 315 -32.84 -10.82 -16.27
C LEU A 315 -33.34 -11.49 -17.56
N LEU A 316 -34.62 -11.84 -17.59
CA LEU A 316 -35.32 -12.45 -18.72
C LEU A 316 -36.79 -12.04 -18.74
N SER A 317 -37.36 -12.04 -19.94
CA SER A 317 -38.79 -12.04 -20.17
C SER A 317 -39.25 -13.31 -20.88
N MET A 318 -40.48 -13.73 -20.56
CA MET A 318 -41.27 -14.71 -21.29
C MET A 318 -42.57 -14.01 -21.70
N ASP A 319 -42.82 -13.96 -23.01
CA ASP A 319 -44.04 -13.33 -23.52
C ASP A 319 -45.28 -14.24 -23.33
N HIS A 320 -46.45 -13.71 -23.66
CA HIS A 320 -47.72 -14.45 -23.56
C HIS A 320 -47.76 -15.74 -24.41
N ASP A 321 -46.98 -15.82 -25.50
CA ASP A 321 -46.86 -17.00 -26.37
C ASP A 321 -45.81 -18.01 -25.84
N SER A 322 -45.25 -17.75 -24.65
CA SER A 322 -44.18 -18.53 -24.01
C SER A 322 -42.85 -18.52 -24.77
N VAL A 323 -42.59 -17.51 -25.60
CA VAL A 323 -41.28 -17.27 -26.22
C VAL A 323 -40.37 -16.57 -25.21
N VAL A 324 -39.09 -16.98 -25.16
CA VAL A 324 -38.12 -16.56 -24.15
C VAL A 324 -36.94 -15.85 -24.81
N SER A 325 -36.45 -14.78 -24.18
CA SER A 325 -35.17 -14.15 -24.55
C SER A 325 -33.99 -15.09 -24.23
N ASP A 326 -33.39 -15.70 -25.25
CA ASP A 326 -32.41 -16.79 -25.08
C ASP A 326 -31.14 -16.36 -24.32
N SER A 327 -30.70 -17.21 -23.39
CA SER A 327 -29.52 -17.04 -22.54
C SER A 327 -29.03 -18.40 -22.03
N THR A 328 -27.71 -18.59 -21.96
CA THR A 328 -27.10 -19.89 -21.66
C THR A 328 -26.92 -20.19 -20.16
N LEU A 329 -26.92 -19.16 -19.32
CA LEU A 329 -26.70 -19.27 -17.86
C LEU A 329 -27.99 -19.18 -17.05
N ILE A 330 -28.96 -18.39 -17.52
CA ILE A 330 -30.25 -18.19 -16.87
C ILE A 330 -31.34 -18.56 -17.87
N SER A 331 -32.29 -19.38 -17.45
CA SER A 331 -33.38 -19.87 -18.30
C SER A 331 -34.73 -19.69 -17.61
N LEU A 332 -35.74 -19.25 -18.36
CA LEU A 332 -37.10 -19.05 -17.89
C LEU A 332 -38.01 -20.11 -18.54
N SER A 333 -38.84 -20.79 -17.75
CA SER A 333 -39.62 -21.94 -18.19
C SER A 333 -41.03 -21.96 -17.58
N HIS A 334 -42.02 -22.36 -18.37
CA HIS A 334 -43.42 -22.49 -17.98
C HIS A 334 -43.63 -23.95 -17.52
N VAL A 335 -43.88 -24.16 -16.22
CA VAL A 335 -43.87 -25.49 -15.57
C VAL A 335 -45.28 -26.07 -15.49
N ASP A 336 -46.22 -25.27 -15.04
CA ASP A 336 -47.66 -25.53 -15.16
C ASP A 336 -48.39 -24.23 -15.53
N ARG A 337 -49.69 -24.33 -15.83
CA ARG A 337 -50.56 -23.24 -16.31
C ARG A 337 -50.46 -21.91 -15.52
N ASN A 338 -50.02 -21.96 -14.27
CA ASN A 338 -49.94 -20.84 -13.35
C ASN A 338 -48.55 -20.67 -12.72
N SER A 339 -47.56 -21.50 -13.10
CA SER A 339 -46.24 -21.60 -12.46
C SER A 339 -45.08 -21.40 -13.44
N TYR A 340 -44.27 -20.38 -13.16
CA TYR A 340 -43.20 -19.90 -14.03
C TYR A 340 -41.86 -19.94 -13.28
N ARG A 341 -40.89 -20.66 -13.81
CA ARG A 341 -39.64 -21.04 -13.16
C ARG A 341 -38.44 -20.39 -13.83
N LEU A 342 -37.74 -19.53 -13.09
CA LEU A 342 -36.42 -19.03 -13.41
C LEU A 342 -35.37 -19.96 -12.82
N LEU A 343 -34.47 -20.46 -13.67
CA LEU A 343 -33.35 -21.33 -13.31
C LEU A 343 -32.04 -20.62 -13.67
N VAL A 344 -31.32 -20.14 -12.66
CA VAL A 344 -29.91 -19.68 -12.77
C VAL A 344 -29.01 -20.89 -12.50
N ARG A 345 -27.99 -21.10 -13.32
CA ARG A 345 -27.02 -22.21 -13.16
C ARG A 345 -25.67 -21.70 -12.66
N ASP A 346 -24.91 -22.60 -12.04
CA ASP A 346 -23.53 -22.33 -11.59
C ASP A 346 -23.49 -21.07 -10.71
N VAL A 347 -24.28 -21.07 -9.64
CA VAL A 347 -24.63 -19.88 -8.84
C VAL A 347 -23.42 -19.32 -8.08
N ASP A 348 -23.24 -18.00 -8.14
CA ASP A 348 -22.10 -17.28 -7.56
C ASP A 348 -22.56 -16.44 -6.36
N VAL A 349 -21.66 -16.06 -5.46
CA VAL A 349 -21.99 -15.22 -4.29
C VAL A 349 -22.58 -13.87 -4.71
N GLU A 350 -22.14 -13.36 -5.87
CA GLU A 350 -22.67 -12.15 -6.53
C GLU A 350 -24.16 -12.25 -6.93
N ASP A 351 -24.73 -13.45 -7.04
CA ASP A 351 -26.17 -13.64 -7.28
C ASP A 351 -27.03 -13.43 -6.01
N SER A 352 -26.41 -13.21 -4.84
CA SER A 352 -27.14 -12.92 -3.59
C SER A 352 -27.82 -11.54 -3.66
N GLY A 353 -29.12 -11.49 -3.38
CA GLY A 353 -29.89 -10.25 -3.50
C GLY A 353 -31.39 -10.46 -3.46
N TYR A 354 -32.12 -9.62 -4.19
CA TYR A 354 -33.57 -9.53 -4.20
C TYR A 354 -34.10 -9.69 -5.61
N TYR A 355 -34.91 -10.74 -5.81
CA TYR A 355 -35.50 -11.08 -7.09
C TYR A 355 -36.99 -10.74 -7.10
N PHE A 356 -37.48 -10.15 -8.19
CA PHE A 356 -38.87 -9.75 -8.35
C PHE A 356 -39.45 -10.45 -9.57
N CYS A 357 -40.63 -11.06 -9.41
CA CYS A 357 -41.43 -11.54 -10.54
C CYS A 357 -42.51 -10.50 -10.85
N GLU A 358 -42.47 -9.92 -12.05
CA GLU A 358 -43.60 -9.19 -12.61
C GLU A 358 -44.39 -10.10 -13.54
N ALA A 359 -45.72 -10.08 -13.41
CA ALA A 359 -46.62 -10.82 -14.28
C ALA A 359 -47.79 -9.95 -14.77
N ALA A 360 -48.07 -10.04 -16.06
CA ALA A 360 -49.17 -9.36 -16.70
C ALA A 360 -50.13 -10.37 -17.34
N ILE A 361 -51.42 -10.23 -17.03
CA ILE A 361 -52.47 -11.13 -17.54
C ILE A 361 -53.03 -10.59 -18.84
N TRP A 362 -52.99 -11.43 -19.87
CA TRP A 362 -53.47 -11.14 -21.22
C TRP A 362 -54.73 -11.96 -21.54
N VAL A 363 -55.72 -11.32 -22.18
CA VAL A 363 -57.00 -11.95 -22.57
C VAL A 363 -57.25 -11.83 -24.08
N PRO A 364 -57.86 -12.84 -24.73
CA PRO A 364 -58.02 -12.85 -26.18
C PRO A 364 -59.24 -12.04 -26.63
N LEU A 365 -59.04 -11.12 -27.57
CA LEU A 365 -60.10 -10.29 -28.14
C LEU A 365 -60.79 -10.94 -29.35
N HIS A 366 -61.99 -10.45 -29.70
CA HIS A 366 -62.82 -10.95 -30.81
C HIS A 366 -62.17 -10.88 -32.21
N ASN A 367 -61.10 -10.10 -32.37
CA ASN A 367 -60.31 -9.95 -33.60
C ASN A 367 -59.04 -10.83 -33.62
N GLY A 368 -58.74 -11.56 -32.53
CA GLY A 368 -57.55 -12.40 -32.39
C GLY A 368 -56.31 -11.71 -31.82
N SER A 369 -56.35 -10.42 -31.48
CA SER A 369 -55.27 -9.78 -30.70
C SER A 369 -55.49 -9.97 -29.20
N TRP A 370 -54.43 -9.82 -28.38
CA TRP A 370 -54.51 -9.91 -26.93
C TRP A 370 -54.61 -8.53 -26.27
N HIS A 371 -55.18 -8.48 -25.06
CA HIS A 371 -55.30 -7.25 -24.24
C HIS A 371 -54.83 -7.51 -22.80
N LYS A 372 -53.95 -6.65 -22.29
CA LYS A 372 -53.42 -6.70 -20.91
C LYS A 372 -54.48 -6.13 -19.95
N VAL A 373 -55.06 -6.99 -19.10
CA VAL A 373 -56.15 -6.60 -18.17
C VAL A 373 -55.67 -6.25 -16.76
N VAL A 374 -54.49 -6.72 -16.35
CA VAL A 374 -53.85 -6.38 -15.07
C VAL A 374 -52.37 -6.73 -15.12
N GLU A 375 -51.57 -6.00 -14.36
CA GLU A 375 -50.11 -6.13 -14.23
C GLU A 375 -49.77 -6.00 -12.74
N ARG A 376 -48.90 -6.89 -12.25
CA ARG A 376 -48.52 -6.98 -10.83
C ARG A 376 -47.08 -7.44 -10.67
N THR A 377 -46.42 -6.91 -9.64
CA THR A 377 -45.10 -7.35 -9.17
C THR A 377 -45.25 -8.16 -7.87
N SER A 378 -44.39 -9.16 -7.66
CA SER A 378 -44.27 -9.88 -6.39
C SER A 378 -43.64 -9.00 -5.29
N ALA A 379 -43.71 -9.45 -4.05
CA ALA A 379 -42.76 -9.02 -3.03
C ALA A 379 -41.31 -9.42 -3.43
N PRO A 380 -40.27 -8.70 -2.96
CA PRO A 380 -38.88 -9.09 -3.17
C PRO A 380 -38.58 -10.45 -2.55
N VAL A 381 -38.05 -11.36 -3.37
CA VAL A 381 -37.56 -12.67 -2.95
C VAL A 381 -36.12 -12.53 -2.50
N SER A 382 -35.85 -12.73 -1.22
CA SER A 382 -34.46 -12.77 -0.73
C SER A 382 -33.81 -14.08 -1.13
N VAL A 383 -32.69 -13.97 -1.85
CA VAL A 383 -31.80 -15.07 -2.21
C VAL A 383 -30.47 -14.89 -1.50
N VAL A 384 -30.03 -15.93 -0.81
CA VAL A 384 -28.74 -15.95 -0.11
C VAL A 384 -27.93 -17.12 -0.65
N VAL A 385 -26.79 -16.81 -1.29
CA VAL A 385 -25.84 -17.80 -1.76
C VAL A 385 -24.76 -18.01 -0.69
N THR A 386 -24.59 -19.25 -0.26
CA THR A 386 -23.57 -19.64 0.71
C THR A 386 -22.31 -20.10 -0.01
N ALA A 387 -21.22 -19.36 0.16
CA ALA A 387 -19.91 -19.64 -0.43
C ALA A 387 -19.36 -20.99 0.07
N LEU A 388 -18.64 -21.72 -0.80
CA LEU A 388 -18.07 -23.02 -0.43
C LEU A 388 -16.69 -22.83 0.23
N GLU A 389 -16.66 -22.59 1.54
CA GLU A 389 -15.39 -22.47 2.29
C GLU A 389 -14.63 -23.81 2.34
N PRO A 390 -13.42 -23.92 1.75
CA PRO A 390 -12.65 -25.16 1.77
C PRO A 390 -12.11 -25.44 3.18
N ASP A 391 -12.23 -26.67 3.69
CA ASP A 391 -11.68 -27.04 4.99
C ASP A 391 -10.41 -27.89 4.87
N TYR A 392 -9.34 -27.43 5.53
CA TYR A 392 -8.00 -28.01 5.47
C TYR A 392 -7.12 -27.52 6.64
N ASP A 393 -6.23 -28.40 7.09
CA ASP A 393 -5.21 -28.12 8.11
C ASP A 393 -3.82 -27.89 7.49
N VAL A 394 -2.97 -27.14 8.19
CA VAL A 394 -1.59 -26.85 7.78
C VAL A 394 -0.59 -27.17 8.88
N PHE A 395 0.33 -28.10 8.60
CA PHE A 395 1.39 -28.52 9.52
C PHE A 395 2.78 -28.24 8.94
N LEU A 396 3.59 -27.47 9.65
CA LEU A 396 5.02 -27.33 9.37
C LEU A 396 5.81 -28.34 10.21
N ASN A 397 6.70 -29.12 9.59
CA ASN A 397 7.65 -29.98 10.29
C ASN A 397 9.10 -29.65 9.91
N ALA A 398 10.04 -29.89 10.84
CA ALA A 398 11.47 -29.94 10.53
C ALA A 398 11.87 -31.38 10.22
N SER A 399 12.17 -31.67 8.95
CA SER A 399 12.78 -32.95 8.54
C SER A 399 14.29 -32.98 8.72
N LYS A 400 14.93 -31.81 8.79
CA LYS A 400 16.32 -31.64 9.25
C LYS A 400 16.42 -30.41 10.13
N THR A 401 16.95 -30.60 11.33
CA THR A 401 17.29 -29.55 12.30
C THR A 401 18.82 -29.42 12.38
N PRO A 402 19.37 -28.20 12.34
CA PRO A 402 20.81 -27.97 12.44
C PRO A 402 21.27 -28.15 13.89
N LYS A 403 22.50 -28.63 14.09
CA LYS A 403 23.15 -28.72 15.41
C LYS A 403 24.26 -27.69 15.61
N PHE A 404 24.77 -27.16 14.49
CA PHE A 404 25.79 -26.13 14.41
C PHE A 404 25.48 -25.21 13.20
N SER A 405 26.29 -24.16 13.02
CA SER A 405 26.40 -23.50 11.70
C SER A 405 26.72 -24.54 10.62
N ASP A 406 26.32 -24.23 9.39
CA ASP A 406 26.65 -24.95 8.16
C ASP A 406 26.01 -26.35 8.03
N ASP A 407 25.27 -26.82 9.04
CA ASP A 407 24.33 -27.93 8.89
C ASP A 407 23.13 -27.53 7.99
N PRO A 408 22.54 -28.46 7.22
CA PRO A 408 21.37 -28.17 6.40
C PRO A 408 20.07 -28.20 7.21
N THR A 409 19.23 -27.19 7.02
CA THR A 409 17.87 -27.12 7.58
C THR A 409 16.83 -27.42 6.51
N GLU A 410 15.84 -28.25 6.80
CA GLU A 410 14.85 -28.69 5.81
C GLU A 410 13.47 -28.80 6.45
N LEU A 411 12.64 -27.78 6.20
CA LEU A 411 11.28 -27.68 6.73
C LEU A 411 10.27 -28.08 5.63
N ASN A 412 9.21 -28.78 6.00
CA ASN A 412 8.13 -29.15 5.08
C ASN A 412 6.79 -28.61 5.61
N CYS A 413 6.20 -27.70 4.85
CA CYS A 413 4.82 -27.29 5.01
C CYS A 413 3.93 -28.36 4.35
N ARG A 414 2.98 -28.92 5.09
CA ARG A 414 2.09 -29.98 4.61
C ARG A 414 0.63 -29.60 4.83
N ILE A 415 -0.17 -29.79 3.80
CA ILE A 415 -1.63 -29.63 3.81
C ILE A 415 -2.25 -30.99 4.16
N THR A 416 -3.23 -31.03 5.06
CA THR A 416 -3.93 -32.25 5.47
C THR A 416 -5.42 -31.98 5.69
N ASN A 417 -6.23 -33.03 5.90
CA ASN A 417 -7.66 -32.95 6.18
C ASN A 417 -8.46 -32.14 5.14
N VAL A 418 -7.99 -32.10 3.88
CA VAL A 418 -8.72 -31.48 2.76
C VAL A 418 -10.03 -32.25 2.56
N GLN A 419 -11.12 -31.66 3.02
CA GLN A 419 -12.47 -32.05 2.61
C GLN A 419 -12.82 -31.25 1.34
N ASP A 420 -13.70 -31.82 0.52
CA ASP A 420 -13.95 -31.40 -0.87
C ASP A 420 -12.69 -31.37 -1.76
N THR A 421 -12.27 -32.57 -2.20
CA THR A 421 -11.25 -32.74 -3.24
C THR A 421 -11.79 -32.47 -4.64
N GLU A 422 -12.55 -31.39 -4.82
CA GLU A 422 -13.01 -30.93 -6.13
C GLU A 422 -11.85 -30.33 -6.94
N ALA A 423 -11.92 -30.43 -8.27
CA ALA A 423 -10.79 -30.12 -9.16
C ALA A 423 -10.48 -28.62 -9.32
N ASP A 424 -11.26 -27.74 -8.67
CA ASP A 424 -11.27 -26.29 -8.85
C ASP A 424 -10.71 -25.51 -7.65
N ILE A 425 -10.06 -26.19 -6.70
CA ILE A 425 -9.30 -25.57 -5.59
C ILE A 425 -7.80 -25.64 -5.89
N ARG A 426 -7.08 -24.54 -5.65
CA ARG A 426 -5.62 -24.44 -5.75
C ARG A 426 -5.00 -23.92 -4.45
N PHE A 427 -3.77 -24.33 -4.16
CA PHE A 427 -3.03 -23.90 -2.97
C PHE A 427 -1.75 -23.17 -3.33
N SER A 428 -1.48 -22.05 -2.65
CA SER A 428 -0.19 -21.37 -2.61
C SER A 428 0.40 -21.38 -1.20
N VAL A 429 1.73 -21.42 -1.07
CA VAL A 429 2.41 -21.52 0.22
C VAL A 429 3.40 -20.38 0.40
N SER A 430 3.24 -19.63 1.49
CA SER A 430 4.15 -18.55 1.91
C SER A 430 4.93 -18.97 3.15
N TRP A 431 6.25 -18.81 3.14
CA TRP A 431 7.11 -19.09 4.30
C TRP A 431 7.53 -17.81 4.98
N TYR A 432 7.34 -17.76 6.30
CA TYR A 432 7.66 -16.63 7.14
C TYR A 432 8.71 -17.01 8.19
N TYR A 433 9.48 -16.01 8.57
CA TYR A 433 10.48 -16.07 9.62
C TYR A 433 10.19 -14.98 10.66
N ARG A 434 10.32 -15.33 11.94
CA ARG A 434 10.30 -14.38 13.06
C ARG A 434 11.56 -14.56 13.90
N GLN A 435 12.35 -13.51 14.03
CA GLN A 435 13.54 -13.53 14.89
C GLN A 435 13.09 -13.48 16.37
N ARG A 436 13.72 -14.26 17.25
CA ARG A 436 13.37 -14.27 18.67
C ARG A 436 14.32 -13.35 19.46
N LEU A 437 13.86 -12.15 19.79
CA LEU A 437 14.58 -11.22 20.67
C LEU A 437 14.25 -11.48 22.15
N PRO A 438 15.14 -11.14 23.11
CA PRO A 438 14.87 -11.27 24.54
C PRO A 438 14.04 -10.07 25.07
N GLY A 439 12.75 -10.03 24.75
CA GLY A 439 11.83 -8.99 25.20
C GLY A 439 10.42 -9.18 24.65
N ASP A 440 9.44 -8.53 25.28
CA ASP A 440 8.00 -8.61 24.93
C ASP A 440 7.63 -7.64 23.78
N GLU A 441 8.58 -7.38 22.88
CA GLU A 441 8.38 -6.53 21.70
C GLU A 441 7.90 -7.38 20.52
N ALA A 442 6.89 -6.88 19.80
CA ALA A 442 6.31 -7.56 18.64
C ALA A 442 7.28 -7.54 17.44
N VAL A 443 8.19 -8.51 17.39
CA VAL A 443 9.13 -8.66 16.27
C VAL A 443 8.36 -8.90 14.96
N PRO A 444 8.62 -8.11 13.89
CA PRO A 444 7.90 -8.26 12.63
C PRO A 444 8.09 -9.64 12.00
N GLU A 445 7.06 -10.09 11.30
CA GLU A 445 7.07 -11.32 10.52
C GLU A 445 7.60 -11.04 9.11
N GLU A 446 8.68 -11.71 8.74
CA GLU A 446 9.38 -11.44 7.49
C GLU A 446 9.11 -12.58 6.49
N LEU A 447 8.50 -12.25 5.35
CA LEU A 447 8.28 -13.16 4.25
C LEU A 447 9.63 -13.55 3.62
N LEU A 448 9.91 -14.85 3.52
CA LEU A 448 11.08 -15.38 2.83
C LEU A 448 10.78 -15.56 1.33
N ALA A 449 9.72 -16.29 1.03
CA ALA A 449 9.16 -16.41 -0.31
C ALA A 449 7.70 -16.91 -0.27
N SER A 450 6.99 -16.71 -1.37
CA SER A 450 5.69 -17.32 -1.64
C SER A 450 5.74 -18.13 -2.94
N MET A 451 5.30 -19.39 -2.90
CA MET A 451 5.16 -20.26 -4.06
C MET A 451 3.68 -20.34 -4.44
N ALA A 452 3.34 -19.81 -5.61
CA ALA A 452 2.00 -19.88 -6.17
C ALA A 452 1.70 -21.28 -6.74
N ALA A 453 0.42 -21.53 -7.00
CA ALA A 453 -0.08 -22.84 -7.48
C ALA A 453 0.41 -23.24 -8.89
N ASP A 454 1.05 -22.32 -9.62
CA ASP A 454 1.63 -22.50 -10.95
C ASP A 454 3.17 -22.67 -10.94
N TRP A 455 3.76 -22.83 -9.76
CA TRP A 455 5.22 -22.94 -9.50
C TRP A 455 6.01 -21.63 -9.60
N THR A 456 5.35 -20.49 -9.80
CA THR A 456 6.03 -19.20 -9.69
C THR A 456 6.40 -18.91 -8.22
N LEU A 457 7.63 -18.41 -8.01
CA LEU A 457 8.21 -18.15 -6.70
C LEU A 457 8.50 -16.65 -6.55
N LEU A 458 7.72 -16.00 -5.69
CA LEU A 458 7.88 -14.59 -5.33
C LEU A 458 8.84 -14.47 -4.14
N LEU A 459 9.94 -13.73 -4.31
CA LEU A 459 11.01 -13.62 -3.31
C LEU A 459 10.80 -12.41 -2.40
N GLY A 460 10.75 -12.65 -1.08
CA GLY A 460 10.86 -11.58 -0.08
C GLY A 460 12.23 -10.90 -0.12
N ASP A 461 12.39 -9.80 0.63
CA ASP A 461 13.65 -9.06 0.66
C ASP A 461 14.73 -9.77 1.48
N ARG A 462 14.35 -10.42 2.60
CA ARG A 462 15.30 -11.17 3.44
C ARG A 462 15.81 -12.41 2.72
N GLY A 463 17.13 -12.47 2.54
CA GLY A 463 17.79 -13.61 1.92
C GLY A 463 17.59 -13.73 0.42
N ARG A 464 17.05 -12.71 -0.28
CA ARG A 464 16.84 -12.73 -1.74
C ARG A 464 18.07 -13.20 -2.52
N GLU A 465 19.24 -12.64 -2.17
CA GLU A 465 20.54 -13.02 -2.73
C GLU A 465 20.89 -14.50 -2.46
N ARG A 466 20.67 -15.00 -1.24
CA ARG A 466 20.90 -16.40 -0.86
C ARG A 466 19.97 -17.36 -1.61
N ILE A 467 18.75 -16.93 -1.93
CA ILE A 467 17.80 -17.72 -2.74
C ILE A 467 18.24 -17.71 -4.21
N GLN A 468 18.64 -16.56 -4.75
CA GLN A 468 19.16 -16.42 -6.12
C GLN A 468 20.47 -17.21 -6.33
N ASN A 469 21.33 -17.28 -5.32
CA ASN A 469 22.55 -18.09 -5.31
C ASN A 469 22.31 -19.59 -5.05
N GLY A 470 21.05 -20.02 -4.83
CA GLY A 470 20.69 -21.43 -4.62
C GLY A 470 21.05 -21.99 -3.24
N GLU A 471 21.38 -21.15 -2.26
CA GLU A 471 21.62 -21.58 -0.88
C GLU A 471 20.31 -21.93 -0.15
N ILE A 472 19.22 -21.25 -0.52
CA ILE A 472 17.88 -21.47 0.01
C ILE A 472 16.99 -21.91 -1.16
N ILE A 473 16.49 -23.15 -1.08
CA ILE A 473 15.74 -23.82 -2.15
C ILE A 473 14.31 -24.05 -1.68
N PHE A 474 13.35 -23.60 -2.48
CA PHE A 474 11.94 -23.90 -2.33
C PHE A 474 11.53 -24.96 -3.37
N SER A 475 10.78 -25.98 -2.96
CA SER A 475 10.40 -27.10 -3.85
C SER A 475 9.10 -27.76 -3.43
N ARG A 476 8.33 -28.31 -4.37
CA ARG A 476 7.20 -29.20 -4.07
C ARG A 476 7.68 -30.66 -4.10
N LYS A 477 7.41 -31.41 -3.02
CA LYS A 477 7.79 -32.83 -2.88
C LYS A 477 6.67 -33.77 -3.29
N SER A 478 5.43 -33.38 -3.08
CA SER A 478 4.21 -34.13 -3.40
C SER A 478 3.03 -33.16 -3.55
N ALA A 479 1.85 -33.66 -3.90
CA ALA A 479 0.66 -32.83 -4.08
C ALA A 479 0.35 -31.93 -2.86
N ASP A 480 0.56 -32.47 -1.66
CA ASP A 480 0.25 -31.90 -0.35
C ASP A 480 1.44 -31.25 0.37
N THR A 481 2.69 -31.46 -0.08
CA THR A 481 3.90 -31.15 0.71
C THR A 481 4.89 -30.27 -0.04
N PHE A 482 5.22 -29.13 0.56
CA PHE A 482 6.10 -28.09 0.04
C PHE A 482 7.26 -27.87 1.00
N SER A 483 8.49 -27.75 0.49
CA SER A 483 9.71 -27.77 1.29
C SER A 483 10.57 -26.52 1.09
N LEU A 484 10.89 -25.87 2.20
CA LEU A 484 12.00 -24.92 2.35
C LEU A 484 13.24 -25.73 2.75
N ARG A 485 14.35 -25.55 2.04
CA ARG A 485 15.65 -26.10 2.41
C ARG A 485 16.74 -25.05 2.37
N ILE A 486 17.38 -24.81 3.51
CA ILE A 486 18.61 -24.03 3.61
C ILE A 486 19.79 -25.02 3.54
N GLN A 487 20.67 -24.87 2.55
CA GLN A 487 21.84 -25.74 2.34
C GLN A 487 22.83 -25.66 3.51
N TRP A 488 23.04 -24.44 4.02
CA TRP A 488 23.97 -24.10 5.09
C TRP A 488 23.31 -23.03 5.98
N THR A 489 22.82 -23.39 7.18
CA THR A 489 22.28 -22.36 8.09
C THR A 489 23.38 -21.59 8.77
N SER A 490 23.21 -20.26 8.85
CA SER A 490 24.07 -19.37 9.63
C SER A 490 23.33 -18.83 10.86
N GLU A 491 24.04 -18.14 11.75
CA GLU A 491 23.47 -17.47 12.92
C GLU A 491 22.31 -16.48 12.57
N SER A 492 22.23 -15.98 11.33
CA SER A 492 21.10 -15.15 10.84
C SER A 492 19.77 -15.90 10.69
N ASP A 493 19.82 -17.23 10.74
CA ASP A 493 18.71 -18.16 10.43
C ASP A 493 18.13 -18.78 11.72
N ARG A 494 18.55 -18.29 12.90
CA ARG A 494 18.09 -18.75 14.22
C ARG A 494 16.82 -18.02 14.65
N GLY A 495 15.67 -18.66 14.46
CA GLY A 495 14.37 -18.09 14.78
C GLY A 495 13.22 -19.08 14.69
N ASP A 496 12.00 -18.53 14.72
CA ASP A 496 10.77 -19.29 14.58
C ASP A 496 10.27 -19.18 13.13
N TYR A 497 10.10 -20.32 12.46
CA TYR A 497 9.59 -20.41 11.09
C TYR A 497 8.14 -20.89 11.11
N PHE A 498 7.30 -20.36 10.22
CA PHE A 498 5.96 -20.88 9.98
C PHE A 498 5.61 -20.78 8.50
N CYS A 499 4.56 -21.49 8.06
CA CYS A 499 4.00 -21.33 6.73
C CYS A 499 2.53 -20.92 6.79
N VAL A 500 2.12 -20.10 5.83
CA VAL A 500 0.71 -19.78 5.56
C VAL A 500 0.35 -20.43 4.23
N VAL A 501 -0.74 -21.20 4.20
CA VAL A 501 -1.27 -21.78 2.97
C VAL A 501 -2.58 -21.08 2.64
N SER A 502 -2.64 -20.49 1.46
CA SER A 502 -3.85 -19.91 0.90
C SER A 502 -4.54 -20.91 -0.01
N ALA A 503 -5.83 -21.17 0.23
CA ALA A 503 -6.71 -21.79 -0.74
C ALA A 503 -7.27 -20.73 -1.70
N TRP A 504 -7.35 -21.09 -2.97
CA TRP A 504 -7.90 -20.28 -4.05
C TRP A 504 -8.99 -21.08 -4.76
N SER A 505 -10.19 -20.52 -4.81
CA SER A 505 -11.31 -21.00 -5.61
C SER A 505 -11.39 -20.25 -6.94
N ARG A 506 -12.05 -20.86 -7.92
CA ARG A 506 -12.16 -20.34 -9.29
C ARG A 506 -13.57 -19.77 -9.52
N HIS A 507 -13.68 -18.47 -9.72
CA HIS A 507 -14.97 -17.84 -10.08
C HIS A 507 -15.41 -18.20 -11.51
N ARG A 508 -16.70 -17.97 -11.81
CA ARG A 508 -17.31 -18.05 -13.15
C ARG A 508 -16.45 -17.45 -14.27
N ASN A 509 -15.79 -16.32 -14.00
CA ASN A 509 -14.94 -15.58 -14.93
C ASN A 509 -13.56 -16.23 -15.19
N ASN A 510 -13.30 -17.45 -14.68
CA ASN A 510 -12.03 -18.16 -14.68
C ASN A 510 -10.87 -17.49 -13.91
N SER A 511 -11.13 -16.41 -13.15
CA SER A 511 -10.15 -15.87 -12.21
C SER A 511 -10.05 -16.74 -10.96
N TRP A 512 -8.91 -16.63 -10.28
CA TRP A 512 -8.63 -17.32 -9.01
C TRP A 512 -8.67 -16.30 -7.88
N VAL A 513 -9.60 -16.49 -6.94
CA VAL A 513 -9.80 -15.63 -5.78
C VAL A 513 -9.41 -16.40 -4.52
N LYS A 514 -8.72 -15.73 -3.59
CA LYS A 514 -8.33 -16.33 -2.32
C LYS A 514 -9.59 -16.55 -1.46
N SER A 515 -9.85 -17.80 -1.09
CA SER A 515 -11.02 -18.19 -0.28
C SER A 515 -10.70 -18.19 1.22
N LYS A 516 -9.53 -18.73 1.61
CA LYS A 516 -9.15 -18.95 3.01
C LYS A 516 -7.63 -18.95 3.15
N ASP A 517 -7.11 -18.46 4.28
CA ASP A 517 -5.72 -18.59 4.70
C ASP A 517 -5.66 -19.43 5.99
N VAL A 518 -4.73 -20.39 6.05
CA VAL A 518 -4.48 -21.19 7.26
C VAL A 518 -2.98 -21.14 7.59
N THR A 519 -2.69 -20.76 8.83
CA THR A 519 -1.32 -20.56 9.34
C THR A 519 -0.88 -21.76 10.16
N SER A 520 0.31 -22.30 9.89
CA SER A 520 0.88 -23.41 10.65
C SER A 520 1.27 -22.99 12.07
N ALA A 521 1.32 -23.94 12.99
CA ALA A 521 2.14 -23.80 14.18
C ALA A 521 3.60 -23.50 13.80
N SER A 522 4.32 -22.73 14.63
CA SER A 522 5.70 -22.36 14.36
C SER A 522 6.69 -23.46 14.77
N VAL A 523 7.77 -23.58 14.01
CA VAL A 523 8.88 -24.50 14.23
C VAL A 523 10.12 -23.70 14.58
N ASN A 524 10.63 -23.91 15.80
CA ASN A 524 11.84 -23.26 16.29
C ASN A 524 13.10 -23.91 15.67
N VAL A 525 13.90 -23.12 14.96
CA VAL A 525 15.18 -23.55 14.39
C VAL A 525 16.30 -22.93 15.20
N PHE A 526 16.89 -23.70 16.11
CA PHE A 526 17.85 -23.20 17.08
C PHE A 526 18.85 -24.27 17.54
N TRP A 527 20.10 -23.85 17.73
CA TRP A 527 21.18 -24.64 18.31
C TRP A 527 21.86 -23.88 19.45
N ALA A 528 22.68 -24.58 20.25
CA ALA A 528 23.52 -23.94 21.25
C ALA A 528 24.79 -23.38 20.59
N THR A 529 24.93 -22.06 20.58
CA THR A 529 26.20 -21.40 20.24
C THR A 529 27.24 -21.70 21.32
N GLN A 530 28.36 -22.30 20.91
CA GLN A 530 29.56 -22.44 21.72
C GLN A 530 30.69 -21.71 21.02
N ASP A 531 31.39 -20.82 21.72
CA ASP A 531 32.39 -19.94 21.11
C ASP A 531 33.54 -20.75 20.48
N TYR A 532 34.03 -20.31 19.33
CA TYR A 532 35.21 -20.89 18.71
C TYR A 532 36.44 -20.52 19.53
N THR A 533 37.11 -21.51 20.12
CA THR A 533 38.34 -21.28 20.91
C THR A 533 39.55 -21.82 20.17
N LEU A 534 40.58 -20.99 20.01
CA LEU A 534 41.84 -21.33 19.36
C LEU A 534 42.99 -21.14 20.36
N THR A 535 43.82 -22.16 20.52
CA THR A 535 45.07 -22.07 21.28
C THR A 535 46.26 -22.32 20.37
N VAL A 536 47.31 -21.51 20.54
CA VAL A 536 48.54 -21.56 19.73
C VAL A 536 49.74 -21.63 20.67
N GLU A 537 50.63 -22.59 20.46
CA GLU A 537 51.85 -22.80 21.25
C GLU A 537 53.07 -22.81 20.31
N ALA A 538 54.07 -21.98 20.57
CA ALA A 538 55.34 -22.00 19.85
C ALA A 538 56.38 -22.79 20.65
N VAL A 539 56.95 -23.82 20.04
CA VAL A 539 57.93 -24.72 20.65
C VAL A 539 59.25 -24.63 19.88
N LYS A 540 60.34 -24.23 20.55
CA LYS A 540 61.69 -24.29 20.00
C LYS A 540 62.20 -25.73 19.99
N LEU A 541 62.74 -26.22 18.87
CA LEU A 541 63.15 -27.62 18.76
C LEU A 541 64.55 -27.92 19.32
N LYS A 542 65.49 -26.97 19.27
CA LYS A 542 66.86 -27.11 19.77
C LYS A 542 67.44 -25.78 20.29
N PRO A 543 68.24 -25.76 21.38
CA PRO A 543 68.96 -24.58 21.83
C PRO A 543 70.41 -24.57 21.32
N PHE A 544 70.67 -23.92 20.18
CA PHE A 544 72.03 -23.66 19.68
C PHE A 544 72.14 -22.19 19.26
N PHE A 545 73.03 -21.45 19.93
CA PHE A 545 73.12 -19.98 19.85
C PHE A 545 74.51 -19.51 19.44
N VAL A 546 74.96 -20.00 18.29
CA VAL A 546 76.20 -19.59 17.61
C VAL A 546 75.83 -19.11 16.20
N ALA A 547 76.41 -17.99 15.77
CA ALA A 547 76.13 -17.43 14.45
C ALA A 547 76.46 -18.42 13.32
N GLY A 548 75.61 -18.48 12.29
CA GLY A 548 75.69 -19.41 11.16
C GLY A 548 74.92 -20.72 11.33
N HIS A 549 74.35 -21.00 12.52
CA HIS A 549 73.46 -22.16 12.71
C HIS A 549 72.07 -21.94 12.08
N THR A 550 71.22 -22.97 12.15
CA THR A 550 69.81 -22.91 11.72
C THR A 550 68.90 -22.87 12.94
N PHE A 551 68.04 -21.85 13.04
CA PHE A 551 66.96 -21.79 14.02
C PHE A 551 65.73 -22.55 13.49
N GLU A 552 65.08 -23.31 14.37
CA GLU A 552 63.91 -24.13 14.04
C GLU A 552 62.89 -24.08 15.19
N MET A 553 61.70 -23.53 14.91
CA MET A 553 60.57 -23.49 15.84
C MET A 553 59.31 -24.05 15.20
N THR A 554 58.39 -24.58 16.01
CA THR A 554 57.15 -25.20 15.57
C THR A 554 55.96 -24.60 16.29
N CYS A 555 55.02 -24.06 15.51
CA CYS A 555 53.73 -23.55 15.94
C CYS A 555 52.72 -24.72 15.98
N LYS A 556 52.28 -25.11 17.17
CA LYS A 556 51.21 -26.08 17.40
C LYS A 556 49.89 -25.35 17.60
N VAL A 557 48.83 -25.89 17.01
CA VAL A 557 47.51 -25.26 16.96
C VAL A 557 46.45 -26.24 17.45
N SER A 558 45.51 -25.77 18.26
CA SER A 558 44.37 -26.58 18.70
C SER A 558 43.11 -25.72 18.76
N SER A 559 42.14 -26.04 17.91
CA SER A 559 40.80 -25.43 17.93
C SER A 559 39.78 -26.32 18.63
N LYS A 560 38.83 -25.73 19.36
CA LYS A 560 37.57 -26.40 19.75
C LYS A 560 36.39 -25.77 19.03
N ASN A 561 35.32 -26.53 18.92
CA ASN A 561 34.01 -26.14 18.35
C ASN A 561 34.00 -25.84 16.83
N ILE A 562 35.16 -25.86 16.16
CA ILE A 562 35.26 -25.80 14.70
C ILE A 562 35.24 -27.23 14.12
N LYS A 563 34.26 -27.51 13.26
CA LYS A 563 33.94 -28.85 12.72
C LYS A 563 34.98 -29.38 11.71
N THR A 564 35.53 -28.47 10.89
CA THR A 564 36.62 -28.74 9.92
C THR A 564 37.51 -27.50 9.77
N PRO A 565 38.42 -27.23 10.73
CA PRO A 565 39.28 -26.06 10.67
C PRO A 565 40.31 -26.19 9.54
N ARG A 566 40.60 -25.06 8.88
CA ARG A 566 41.89 -24.82 8.23
C ARG A 566 42.59 -23.65 8.90
N TYR A 567 43.89 -23.51 8.71
CA TYR A 567 44.65 -22.42 9.34
C TYR A 567 45.51 -21.68 8.34
N SER A 568 45.60 -20.36 8.50
CA SER A 568 46.70 -19.55 7.97
C SER A 568 47.62 -19.14 9.11
N VAL A 569 48.93 -19.16 8.86
CA VAL A 569 49.98 -18.87 9.85
C VAL A 569 50.86 -17.74 9.34
N LEU A 570 51.16 -16.77 10.20
CA LEU A 570 52.07 -15.66 9.94
C LEU A 570 53.15 -15.64 11.04
N ILE A 571 54.42 -15.60 10.67
CA ILE A 571 55.53 -15.43 11.61
C ILE A 571 55.86 -13.95 11.72
N THR A 572 55.90 -13.45 12.96
CA THR A 572 56.34 -12.09 13.28
C THR A 572 57.58 -12.11 14.19
N ALA A 573 58.36 -11.03 14.15
CA ALA A 573 59.49 -10.82 15.05
C ALA A 573 59.47 -9.40 15.64
N GLU A 574 59.74 -9.32 16.95
CA GLU A 574 59.95 -8.09 17.72
C GLU A 574 61.44 -7.92 17.99
N LYS A 575 62.06 -6.85 17.48
CA LYS A 575 63.49 -6.57 17.69
C LYS A 575 63.71 -5.66 18.92
N PRO A 576 64.83 -5.81 19.67
CA PRO A 576 65.21 -4.86 20.71
C PRO A 576 65.41 -3.44 20.15
N LEU A 577 65.14 -2.43 20.98
CA LEU A 577 65.12 -1.01 20.60
C LEU A 577 66.53 -0.41 20.36
N THR A 578 67.13 -0.71 19.22
CA THR A 578 68.32 -0.02 18.69
C THR A 578 68.13 0.53 17.27
N ASP A 579 67.16 0.02 16.51
CA ASP A 579 66.89 0.40 15.13
C ASP A 579 65.83 1.53 15.08
N GLN A 580 66.20 2.72 14.62
CA GLN A 580 65.33 3.92 14.65
C GLN A 580 64.27 3.96 13.53
N SER A 581 64.11 2.86 12.79
CA SER A 581 63.38 2.79 11.52
C SER A 581 61.87 2.51 11.65
N ASN A 582 61.39 1.92 12.77
CA ASN A 582 59.97 1.63 12.98
C ASN A 582 59.57 1.73 14.47
N PRO A 583 58.68 2.67 14.87
CA PRO A 583 58.31 2.86 16.28
C PRO A 583 57.38 1.78 16.85
N ASN A 584 56.67 1.03 16.00
CA ASN A 584 55.84 -0.12 16.38
C ASN A 584 56.55 -1.41 15.94
N GLY A 585 57.59 -1.82 16.67
CA GLY A 585 58.60 -2.79 16.25
C GLY A 585 58.19 -4.26 16.12
N THR A 586 57.17 -4.58 15.32
CA THR A 586 56.81 -5.94 14.86
C THR A 586 56.97 -6.06 13.34
N THR A 587 57.93 -6.87 12.88
CA THR A 587 58.13 -7.18 11.45
C THR A 587 57.40 -8.46 11.06
N ARG A 588 56.69 -8.48 9.93
CA ARG A 588 56.11 -9.69 9.35
C ARG A 588 57.20 -10.39 8.52
N ILE A 589 57.49 -11.67 8.76
CA ILE A 589 58.58 -12.36 8.06
C ILE A 589 58.07 -13.18 6.89
N ILE A 590 57.16 -14.12 7.18
CA ILE A 590 56.69 -15.12 6.22
C ILE A 590 55.30 -15.59 6.64
N SER A 591 54.41 -15.78 5.67
CA SER A 591 53.05 -16.28 5.87
C SER A 591 52.79 -17.55 5.06
N LEU A 592 51.81 -18.33 5.51
CA LEU A 592 51.28 -19.52 4.88
C LEU A 592 49.75 -19.42 4.94
N ASN A 593 49.08 -19.43 3.79
CA ASN A 593 47.63 -19.28 3.74
C ASN A 593 46.88 -20.59 4.03
N GLN A 594 45.54 -20.53 4.11
CA GLN A 594 44.67 -21.71 4.36
C GLN A 594 44.84 -22.87 3.34
N ASP A 595 45.40 -22.58 2.17
CA ASP A 595 45.67 -23.54 1.08
C ASP A 595 47.14 -23.98 1.06
N SER A 596 47.87 -23.70 2.15
CA SER A 596 49.29 -24.01 2.37
C SER A 596 50.26 -23.34 1.39
N VAL A 597 49.84 -22.27 0.73
CA VAL A 597 50.70 -21.44 -0.14
C VAL A 597 51.48 -20.46 0.73
N VAL A 598 52.82 -20.52 0.62
CA VAL A 598 53.76 -19.68 1.35
C VAL A 598 53.97 -18.34 0.62
N ARG A 599 54.12 -17.25 1.38
CA ARG A 599 54.52 -15.92 0.89
C ARG A 599 55.54 -15.29 1.82
N LEU A 600 56.59 -14.71 1.25
CA LEU A 600 57.51 -13.84 1.99
C LEU A 600 56.83 -12.47 2.22
N GLU A 601 57.02 -11.90 3.40
CA GLU A 601 56.36 -10.66 3.83
C GLU A 601 57.42 -9.52 3.88
N ASP A 602 57.58 -8.81 5.00
CA ASP A 602 58.49 -7.66 5.17
C ASP A 602 59.97 -8.07 5.38
N TRP A 603 60.44 -9.13 4.72
CA TRP A 603 61.81 -9.64 4.88
C TRP A 603 62.84 -8.71 4.22
N THR A 604 63.68 -8.06 5.03
CA THR A 604 64.59 -7.00 4.57
C THR A 604 65.93 -7.49 4.01
N ASP A 605 66.37 -8.71 4.33
CA ASP A 605 67.65 -9.26 3.86
C ASP A 605 67.50 -9.85 2.45
N GLN A 606 67.59 -8.97 1.45
CA GLN A 606 67.55 -9.33 0.02
C GLN A 606 68.69 -10.25 -0.42
N THR A 607 69.73 -10.45 0.39
CA THR A 607 70.81 -11.42 0.07
C THR A 607 70.44 -12.84 0.50
N ARG A 608 69.40 -13.00 1.32
CA ARG A 608 69.06 -14.23 2.04
C ARG A 608 67.59 -14.63 1.85
N VAL A 609 67.09 -14.51 0.61
CA VAL A 609 65.67 -14.74 0.24
C VAL A 609 65.22 -16.17 0.57
N ASP A 610 66.02 -17.19 0.25
CA ASP A 610 65.78 -18.59 0.65
C ASP A 610 66.18 -18.88 2.12
N GLY A 611 66.55 -17.84 2.87
CA GLY A 611 67.03 -17.94 4.25
C GLY A 611 65.94 -18.24 5.28
N VAL A 612 64.67 -18.13 4.92
CA VAL A 612 63.52 -18.39 5.79
C VAL A 612 62.49 -19.29 5.10
N VAL A 613 62.00 -20.30 5.82
CA VAL A 613 61.02 -21.29 5.30
C VAL A 613 59.93 -21.52 6.34
N LEU A 614 58.68 -21.57 5.89
CA LEU A 614 57.51 -21.93 6.69
C LEU A 614 56.79 -23.10 6.02
N GLU A 615 56.74 -24.25 6.67
CA GLU A 615 56.13 -25.48 6.15
C GLU A 615 54.98 -25.97 7.05
N LYS A 616 54.01 -26.66 6.45
CA LYS A 616 52.95 -27.38 7.17
C LYS A 616 53.42 -28.82 7.39
N VAL A 617 53.69 -29.18 8.65
CA VAL A 617 54.20 -30.51 9.03
C VAL A 617 53.03 -31.48 9.28
N GLN A 618 51.98 -30.98 9.92
CA GLN A 618 50.71 -31.68 10.14
C GLN A 618 49.55 -30.68 10.03
N GLU A 619 48.30 -31.15 10.05
CA GLU A 619 47.13 -30.25 9.95
C GLU A 619 47.09 -29.17 11.04
N ASN A 620 47.59 -29.52 12.23
CA ASN A 620 47.67 -28.68 13.43
C ASN A 620 49.11 -28.25 13.78
N GLU A 621 50.11 -28.50 12.93
CA GLU A 621 51.54 -28.28 13.26
C GLU A 621 52.30 -27.64 12.08
N PHE A 622 52.80 -26.43 12.29
CA PHE A 622 53.49 -25.61 11.29
C PHE A 622 54.90 -25.29 11.78
N ARG A 623 55.89 -25.31 10.89
CA ARG A 623 57.30 -25.19 11.28
C ARG A 623 58.00 -24.09 10.50
N TYR A 624 58.67 -23.23 11.25
CA TYR A 624 59.51 -22.16 10.74
C TYR A 624 60.99 -22.53 10.89
N ARG A 625 61.77 -22.35 9.82
CA ARG A 625 63.23 -22.44 9.82
C ARG A 625 63.83 -21.12 9.36
N MET A 626 64.91 -20.69 10.02
CA MET A 626 65.80 -19.63 9.55
C MET A 626 67.21 -20.19 9.44
N TYR A 627 67.77 -20.19 8.23
CA TYR A 627 69.13 -20.63 7.95
C TYR A 627 70.15 -19.50 8.16
N GLN A 628 71.37 -19.88 8.55
CA GLN A 628 72.52 -19.00 8.72
C GLN A 628 72.21 -17.78 9.63
N THR A 629 71.77 -18.04 10.85
CA THR A 629 71.37 -16.99 11.80
C THR A 629 72.53 -16.04 12.12
N GLN A 630 72.27 -14.74 12.02
CA GLN A 630 73.22 -13.66 12.30
C GLN A 630 72.89 -13.00 13.65
N ILE A 631 73.85 -12.30 14.25
CA ILE A 631 73.64 -11.56 15.51
C ILE A 631 72.50 -10.52 15.38
N SER A 632 72.30 -9.98 14.18
CA SER A 632 71.20 -9.08 13.77
C SER A 632 69.81 -9.74 13.72
N ASP A 633 69.70 -11.06 13.79
CA ASP A 633 68.43 -11.81 13.83
C ASP A 633 67.88 -11.99 15.27
N ALA A 634 68.59 -11.48 16.29
CA ALA A 634 68.15 -11.54 17.69
C ALA A 634 66.83 -10.78 17.92
N GLY A 635 65.92 -11.35 18.73
CA GLY A 635 64.58 -10.82 18.94
C GLY A 635 63.58 -11.85 19.48
N LEU A 636 62.32 -11.44 19.62
CA LEU A 636 61.21 -12.27 20.09
C LEU A 636 60.30 -12.65 18.90
N TYR A 637 60.23 -13.93 18.58
CA TYR A 637 59.47 -14.46 17.44
C TYR A 637 58.13 -15.04 17.91
N ARG A 638 57.06 -14.84 17.13
CA ARG A 638 55.71 -15.38 17.40
C ARG A 638 55.08 -16.02 16.18
N CYS A 639 54.14 -16.91 16.42
CA CYS A 639 53.18 -17.39 15.45
C CYS A 639 51.84 -16.68 15.66
N VAL A 640 51.38 -15.96 14.65
CA VAL A 640 49.98 -15.48 14.54
C VAL A 640 49.23 -16.52 13.70
N VAL A 641 48.09 -17.03 14.19
CA VAL A 641 47.32 -18.06 13.51
C VAL A 641 45.85 -17.65 13.42
N THR A 642 45.26 -17.78 12.24
CA THR A 642 43.82 -17.60 12.01
C THR A 642 43.21 -18.94 11.63
N ALA A 643 42.16 -19.34 12.33
CA ALA A 643 41.35 -20.51 12.00
C ALA A 643 40.20 -20.12 11.09
N TRP A 644 40.02 -20.91 10.03
CA TRP A 644 39.03 -20.73 8.98
C TRP A 644 38.01 -21.86 9.04
N SER A 645 36.72 -21.53 8.97
CA SER A 645 35.63 -22.48 8.77
C SER A 645 35.12 -22.43 7.33
N PRO A 646 34.53 -23.52 6.80
CA PRO A 646 33.78 -23.46 5.56
C PRO A 646 32.64 -22.44 5.69
N GLY A 647 32.51 -21.55 4.71
CA GLY A 647 31.34 -20.71 4.52
C GLY A 647 30.47 -21.21 3.38
N GLY A 648 29.30 -20.58 3.20
CA GLY A 648 28.43 -20.82 2.05
C GLY A 648 29.15 -20.60 0.71
N GLY A 649 28.72 -21.31 -0.33
CA GLY A 649 29.26 -21.19 -1.68
C GLY A 649 30.71 -21.68 -1.86
N GLY A 650 31.35 -22.23 -0.83
CA GLY A 650 32.75 -22.68 -0.88
C GLY A 650 33.79 -21.58 -0.59
N MET A 651 33.36 -20.39 -0.17
CA MET A 651 34.25 -19.39 0.41
C MET A 651 34.62 -19.78 1.85
N TRP A 652 35.82 -19.43 2.31
CA TRP A 652 36.23 -19.66 3.70
C TRP A 652 35.99 -18.42 4.55
N ARG A 653 35.56 -18.62 5.80
CA ARG A 653 35.29 -17.54 6.77
C ARG A 653 36.29 -17.60 7.93
N GLU A 654 36.84 -16.46 8.32
CA GLU A 654 37.61 -16.35 9.57
C GLU A 654 36.67 -16.64 10.76
N ALA A 655 37.02 -17.68 11.53
CA ALA A 655 36.26 -18.12 12.69
C ALA A 655 36.80 -17.52 14.00
N VAL A 656 38.13 -17.50 14.15
CA VAL A 656 38.85 -16.98 15.32
C VAL A 656 40.35 -16.87 15.01
N ASN A 657 41.04 -15.90 15.62
CA ASN A 657 42.50 -15.76 15.56
C ASN A 657 43.17 -15.98 16.92
N GLY A 658 44.49 -16.18 16.91
CA GLY A 658 45.27 -16.53 18.09
C GLY A 658 46.76 -16.22 17.94
N LEU A 659 47.41 -15.99 19.08
CA LEU A 659 48.83 -15.63 19.18
C LEU A 659 49.56 -16.65 20.05
N SER A 660 50.77 -17.04 19.63
CA SER A 660 51.63 -17.91 20.44
C SER A 660 52.30 -17.16 21.60
N ASN A 661 52.81 -17.93 22.56
CA ASN A 661 53.94 -17.48 23.39
C ASN A 661 55.12 -17.04 22.49
N PRO A 662 55.93 -16.05 22.92
CA PRO A 662 57.12 -15.65 22.19
C PRO A 662 58.26 -16.66 22.37
N ILE A 663 59.11 -16.76 21.35
CA ILE A 663 60.40 -17.47 21.37
C ILE A 663 61.52 -16.46 21.20
N GLN A 664 62.36 -16.31 22.22
CA GLN A 664 63.54 -15.45 22.17
C GLN A 664 64.70 -16.12 21.42
N ILE A 665 65.31 -15.38 20.49
CA ILE A 665 66.63 -15.67 19.91
C ILE A 665 67.62 -14.67 20.49
N ASP A 666 68.74 -15.18 21.00
CA ASP A 666 69.80 -14.45 21.68
C ASP A 666 71.15 -15.16 21.40
N PHE A 667 72.30 -14.49 21.57
CA PHE A 667 73.62 -15.02 21.23
C PHE A 667 74.59 -14.95 22.40
N GLN A 668 75.27 -16.04 22.71
CA GLN A 668 76.21 -16.11 23.85
C GLN A 668 77.56 -15.46 23.53
N THR A 669 77.66 -14.13 23.68
CA THR A 669 78.91 -13.37 23.53
C THR A 669 79.65 -13.21 24.87
N SER A 670 80.33 -14.27 25.32
CA SER A 670 81.22 -14.21 26.50
C SER A 670 82.68 -13.94 26.10
N GLY A 671 82.95 -12.74 25.57
CA GLY A 671 84.31 -12.24 25.33
C GLY A 671 85.01 -11.76 26.61
N PRO A 672 86.33 -11.52 26.58
CA PRO A 672 87.06 -10.93 27.69
C PRO A 672 86.73 -9.43 27.81
N VAL A 673 86.57 -8.94 29.04
CA VAL A 673 86.30 -7.53 29.33
C VAL A 673 87.62 -6.84 29.67
N PHE A 674 87.92 -5.74 28.97
CA PHE A 674 89.08 -4.89 29.26
C PHE A 674 88.63 -3.66 30.04
N ASN A 675 89.29 -3.41 31.16
CA ASN A 675 89.14 -2.21 32.00
C ASN A 675 90.44 -1.41 31.96
N VAL A 676 90.38 -0.08 32.12
CA VAL A 676 91.57 0.79 32.03
C VAL A 676 91.57 1.83 33.14
N SER A 677 92.70 1.96 33.83
CA SER A 677 92.95 2.98 34.86
C SER A 677 94.17 3.83 34.51
N VAL A 678 94.23 5.05 35.07
CA VAL A 678 95.41 5.90 35.06
C VAL A 678 95.88 6.12 36.50
N HIS A 679 97.18 5.98 36.71
CA HIS A 679 97.85 6.09 38.00
C HIS A 679 99.08 7.01 37.91
N SER A 680 99.44 7.62 39.03
CA SER A 680 100.71 8.34 39.22
C SER A 680 101.05 8.36 40.70
N ASP A 681 102.31 8.12 41.04
CA ASP A 681 102.78 8.11 42.43
C ASP A 681 102.88 9.53 43.02
N SER A 682 102.91 10.57 42.18
CA SER A 682 103.05 11.97 42.58
C SER A 682 102.20 12.93 41.72
N PRO A 683 100.86 12.98 41.90
CA PRO A 683 99.97 13.85 41.11
C PRO A 683 100.08 15.35 41.41
N THR A 684 100.94 15.77 42.36
CA THR A 684 101.31 17.18 42.54
C THR A 684 102.83 17.34 42.49
N ILE A 685 103.31 18.19 41.58
CA ILE A 685 104.69 18.23 41.09
C ILE A 685 105.15 19.69 41.05
N TYR A 686 106.44 19.97 41.28
CA TYR A 686 106.99 21.33 41.16
C TYR A 686 107.41 21.65 39.72
N GLN A 687 107.32 22.93 39.35
CA GLN A 687 107.71 23.39 38.01
C GLN A 687 109.16 22.99 37.68
N GLY A 688 109.36 22.31 36.55
CA GLY A 688 110.66 21.78 36.11
C GLY A 688 110.98 20.34 36.53
N GLU A 689 110.18 19.71 37.39
CA GLU A 689 110.29 18.26 37.68
C GLU A 689 109.66 17.41 36.54
N VAL A 690 109.65 16.08 36.71
CA VAL A 690 109.13 15.11 35.72
C VAL A 690 107.83 14.48 36.23
N ALA A 691 106.79 14.48 35.39
CA ALA A 691 105.55 13.75 35.68
C ALA A 691 105.59 12.33 35.10
N ASP A 692 105.61 11.31 35.97
CA ASP A 692 105.42 9.91 35.61
C ASP A 692 103.91 9.57 35.67
N LEU A 693 103.31 9.24 34.52
CA LEU A 693 101.91 8.85 34.37
C LEU A 693 101.81 7.43 33.79
N LEU A 694 101.07 6.55 34.45
CA LEU A 694 100.86 5.15 34.05
C LEU A 694 99.43 4.93 33.57
N CYS A 695 99.29 4.24 32.44
CA CYS A 695 98.04 3.69 31.94
C CYS A 695 98.10 2.17 32.09
N ILE A 696 97.16 1.60 32.85
CA ILE A 696 97.15 0.18 33.23
C ILE A 696 95.86 -0.45 32.70
N VAL A 697 96.01 -1.50 31.90
CA VAL A 697 94.90 -2.30 31.38
C VAL A 697 94.70 -3.53 32.27
N THR A 698 93.49 -3.74 32.78
CA THR A 698 93.12 -4.97 33.51
C THR A 698 92.14 -5.80 32.67
N THR A 699 92.21 -7.12 32.80
CA THR A 699 91.36 -8.07 32.08
C THR A 699 90.47 -8.83 33.07
N GLU A 700 89.18 -8.89 32.78
CA GLU A 700 88.18 -9.63 33.55
C GLU A 700 87.46 -10.62 32.63
N GLY A 701 87.32 -11.88 33.07
CA GLY A 701 86.75 -12.97 32.29
C GLY A 701 87.77 -14.04 31.90
N MET A 702 87.70 -14.53 30.66
CA MET A 702 88.57 -15.62 30.18
C MET A 702 90.04 -15.18 30.05
N PRO A 703 91.01 -15.98 30.53
CA PRO A 703 92.42 -15.67 30.34
C PRO A 703 92.82 -15.83 28.87
N LEU A 704 93.34 -14.74 28.27
CA LEU A 704 94.02 -14.74 26.98
C LEU A 704 95.54 -14.80 27.17
N GLU A 705 96.26 -15.39 26.22
CA GLU A 705 97.73 -15.33 26.20
C GLU A 705 98.21 -13.94 25.73
N PRO A 706 99.35 -13.42 26.26
CA PRO A 706 99.84 -12.08 25.93
C PRO A 706 100.11 -11.82 24.44
N ASP A 707 100.40 -12.86 23.65
CA ASP A 707 100.73 -12.74 22.23
C ASP A 707 99.49 -12.62 21.32
N ASP A 708 98.31 -13.01 21.81
CA ASP A 708 97.03 -12.90 21.10
C ASP A 708 96.22 -11.64 21.50
N MET A 709 96.82 -10.75 22.29
CA MET A 709 96.31 -9.39 22.59
C MET A 709 97.33 -8.30 22.23
N SER A 710 96.86 -7.18 21.69
CA SER A 710 97.67 -5.97 21.52
C SER A 710 96.81 -4.72 21.67
N PHE A 711 97.42 -3.56 21.85
CA PHE A 711 96.72 -2.32 22.21
C PHE A 711 97.28 -1.13 21.43
N ASP A 712 96.39 -0.31 20.86
CA ASP A 712 96.73 1.09 20.54
C ASP A 712 96.43 1.94 21.77
N VAL A 713 97.35 2.81 22.19
CA VAL A 713 97.24 3.62 23.40
C VAL A 713 97.48 5.09 23.08
N SER A 714 96.50 5.95 23.35
CA SER A 714 96.55 7.39 23.09
C SER A 714 96.33 8.19 24.37
N TRP A 715 97.26 9.09 24.71
CA TRP A 715 97.18 9.95 25.89
C TRP A 715 96.63 11.34 25.55
N PHE A 716 95.73 11.85 26.37
CA PHE A 716 95.07 13.14 26.22
C PHE A 716 95.16 13.96 27.51
N ALA A 717 95.32 15.28 27.38
CA ALA A 717 95.21 16.25 28.46
C ALA A 717 94.07 17.24 28.20
N VAL A 718 93.19 17.42 29.19
CA VAL A 718 92.22 18.51 29.24
C VAL A 718 92.70 19.56 30.23
N ARG A 719 93.04 20.75 29.70
CA ARG A 719 93.64 21.87 30.44
C ARG A 719 92.62 22.66 31.28
N SER A 720 91.89 21.96 32.14
CA SER A 720 90.96 22.52 33.13
C SER A 720 90.64 21.52 34.24
N PHE A 721 90.08 22.03 35.35
CA PHE A 721 89.59 21.21 36.47
C PHE A 721 88.33 20.41 36.12
N ALA A 722 87.43 20.96 35.30
CA ALA A 722 86.05 20.47 35.14
C ALA A 722 85.79 19.67 33.86
N LEU A 723 86.84 19.35 33.08
CA LEU A 723 86.76 18.68 31.77
C LEU A 723 85.93 19.45 30.71
N ASP A 724 85.75 20.75 30.92
CA ASP A 724 85.00 21.73 30.12
C ASP A 724 85.74 22.24 28.86
N ARG A 725 86.92 21.69 28.55
CA ARG A 725 87.76 22.08 27.41
C ARG A 725 88.11 20.88 26.53
N GLU A 726 88.39 21.14 25.27
CA GLU A 726 88.73 20.09 24.31
C GLU A 726 90.01 19.32 24.73
N PRO A 727 90.01 17.98 24.59
CA PRO A 727 91.16 17.15 24.94
C PRO A 727 92.27 17.26 23.90
N VAL A 728 93.45 17.68 24.35
CA VAL A 728 94.66 17.75 23.52
C VAL A 728 95.37 16.40 23.56
N LEU A 729 95.49 15.72 22.42
CA LEU A 729 96.34 14.53 22.27
C LEU A 729 97.78 14.91 22.62
N LEU A 730 98.45 14.13 23.46
CA LEU A 730 99.85 14.31 23.87
C LEU A 730 100.79 13.43 23.02
N ALA A 731 100.55 12.12 23.06
CA ALA A 731 101.27 11.11 22.29
C ALA A 731 100.40 9.86 22.15
N SER A 732 100.67 9.06 21.13
CA SER A 732 100.07 7.73 20.96
C SER A 732 101.11 6.68 20.59
N LEU A 733 100.87 5.44 21.00
CA LEU A 733 101.66 4.26 20.69
C LEU A 733 100.73 3.26 20.00
N ASP A 734 101.12 2.81 18.81
CA ASP A 734 100.33 1.81 18.06
C ASP A 734 100.58 0.37 18.54
N ARG A 735 99.72 -0.54 18.11
CA ARG A 735 99.80 -2.00 18.33
C ARG A 735 101.08 -2.67 17.78
N ARG A 736 102.01 -1.93 17.16
CA ARG A 736 103.34 -2.36 16.70
C ARG A 736 104.47 -1.74 17.53
N GLY A 737 104.14 -0.90 18.53
CA GLY A 737 105.10 -0.17 19.37
C GLY A 737 105.60 1.14 18.78
N ILE A 738 105.01 1.64 17.69
CA ILE A 738 105.42 2.88 17.04
C ILE A 738 104.83 4.07 17.82
N VAL A 739 105.69 4.87 18.41
CA VAL A 739 105.32 6.09 19.15
C VAL A 739 105.22 7.28 18.19
N THR A 740 104.08 7.98 18.23
CA THR A 740 103.86 9.25 17.54
C THR A 740 103.51 10.33 18.56
N GLN A 741 104.26 11.43 18.55
CA GLN A 741 104.04 12.56 19.45
C GLN A 741 103.26 13.67 18.74
N SER A 742 102.37 14.37 19.46
CA SER A 742 101.66 15.51 18.91
C SER A 742 102.52 16.77 18.93
N ARG A 743 102.27 17.68 17.98
CA ARG A 743 102.96 18.97 17.90
C ARG A 743 102.30 19.96 18.86
N ARG A 744 102.97 20.29 19.97
CA ARG A 744 102.46 21.16 21.06
C ARG A 744 103.23 22.49 21.12
N ASN A 745 102.62 23.51 21.73
CA ASN A 745 103.12 24.89 21.78
C ASN A 745 103.75 25.28 23.16
N GLY A 746 104.46 24.36 23.82
CA GLY A 746 105.17 24.61 25.09
C GLY A 746 106.49 23.83 25.15
N SER A 747 107.34 24.07 26.16
CA SER A 747 108.74 23.61 26.11
C SER A 747 108.96 22.18 26.62
N SER A 748 108.05 21.67 27.46
CA SER A 748 108.15 20.36 28.11
C SER A 748 108.16 19.18 27.13
N GLU A 749 109.20 18.35 27.20
CA GLU A 749 109.38 17.17 26.33
C GLU A 749 108.51 15.99 26.80
N LEU A 750 108.09 15.12 25.87
CA LEU A 750 107.35 13.90 26.19
C LEU A 750 108.18 12.65 25.85
N SER A 751 107.98 11.59 26.61
CA SER A 751 108.32 10.23 26.20
C SER A 751 107.19 9.27 26.55
N LEU A 752 106.76 8.44 25.60
CA LEU A 752 105.75 7.39 25.80
C LEU A 752 106.42 6.04 25.57
N GLU A 753 106.35 5.14 26.55
CA GLU A 753 106.96 3.81 26.51
C GLU A 753 105.96 2.71 26.91
N ARG A 754 106.09 1.52 26.30
CA ARG A 754 105.38 0.31 26.72
C ARG A 754 106.25 -0.43 27.73
N ILE A 755 105.79 -0.58 28.97
CA ILE A 755 106.53 -1.32 30.01
C ILE A 755 106.29 -2.83 29.84
N SER A 756 105.03 -3.22 29.65
CA SER A 756 104.60 -4.61 29.64
C SER A 756 103.50 -4.85 28.59
N ALA A 757 102.89 -6.04 28.60
CA ALA A 757 101.75 -6.31 27.73
C ALA A 757 100.59 -5.32 27.96
N LEU A 758 100.40 -4.88 29.22
CA LEU A 758 99.22 -4.19 29.75
C LEU A 758 99.52 -2.80 30.36
N GLU A 759 100.79 -2.42 30.53
CA GLU A 759 101.20 -1.16 31.17
C GLU A 759 102.00 -0.25 30.24
N PHE A 760 101.60 1.02 30.20
CA PHE A 760 102.14 2.04 29.31
C PHE A 760 102.43 3.32 30.11
N ARG A 761 103.64 3.86 30.01
CA ARG A 761 104.07 5.05 30.75
C ARG A 761 104.23 6.25 29.83
N LEU A 762 103.56 7.34 30.16
CA LEU A 762 103.87 8.67 29.64
C LEU A 762 104.72 9.42 30.67
N ARG A 763 105.81 10.03 30.21
CA ARG A 763 106.59 11.00 31.00
C ARG A 763 106.44 12.38 30.40
N VAL A 764 106.22 13.37 31.25
CA VAL A 764 106.34 14.80 30.93
C VAL A 764 107.62 15.32 31.57
N HIS A 765 108.62 15.69 30.78
CA HIS A 765 109.92 16.16 31.27
C HIS A 765 109.94 17.68 31.31
N GLY A 766 110.29 18.26 32.46
CA GLY A 766 110.33 19.71 32.65
C GLY A 766 108.93 20.31 32.64
N CYS A 767 108.05 19.86 33.54
CA CYS A 767 106.66 20.31 33.59
C CYS A 767 106.54 21.83 33.77
N GLU A 768 105.82 22.49 32.87
CA GLU A 768 105.45 23.92 33.01
C GLU A 768 103.95 24.05 33.38
N ASP A 769 103.49 25.25 33.70
CA ASP A 769 102.08 25.52 34.06
C ASP A 769 101.06 25.10 32.98
N HIS A 770 101.52 24.86 31.74
CA HIS A 770 100.70 24.37 30.62
C HIS A 770 100.38 22.86 30.66
N ASP A 771 101.09 22.06 31.47
CA ASP A 771 100.82 20.61 31.61
C ASP A 771 99.82 20.31 32.73
N PHE A 772 99.40 21.36 33.46
CA PHE A 772 98.28 21.33 34.39
C PHE A 772 96.98 20.82 33.75
N GLY A 773 96.26 19.94 34.45
CA GLY A 773 94.89 19.56 34.09
C GLY A 773 94.57 18.08 34.30
N ASN A 774 93.49 17.63 33.66
CA ASN A 774 93.03 16.25 33.70
C ASN A 774 93.66 15.43 32.56
N HIS A 775 94.50 14.46 32.89
CA HIS A 775 95.16 13.55 31.96
C HIS A 775 94.46 12.18 31.94
N TYR A 776 94.26 11.61 30.76
CA TYR A 776 93.73 10.25 30.62
C TYR A 776 94.33 9.53 29.40
N CYS A 777 94.37 8.20 29.47
CA CYS A 777 94.62 7.36 28.30
C CYS A 777 93.30 6.84 27.70
N VAL A 778 93.32 6.63 26.39
CA VAL A 778 92.34 5.85 25.64
C VAL A 778 93.06 4.65 25.06
N VAL A 779 92.49 3.46 25.23
CA VAL A 779 93.08 2.19 24.80
C VAL A 779 92.12 1.49 23.85
N THR A 780 92.62 1.06 22.71
CA THR A 780 91.89 0.22 21.75
C THR A 780 92.46 -1.20 21.83
N PRO A 781 91.75 -2.17 22.43
CA PRO A 781 92.18 -3.55 22.42
C PRO A 781 92.05 -4.16 21.03
N TRP A 782 93.02 -4.97 20.66
CA TRP A 782 92.97 -5.87 19.52
C TRP A 782 93.11 -7.30 20.04
N VAL A 783 92.11 -8.12 19.79
CA VAL A 783 92.10 -9.55 20.15
C VAL A 783 92.23 -10.37 18.89
N ARG A 784 93.02 -11.45 18.96
CA ARG A 784 93.16 -12.37 17.84
C ARG A 784 92.10 -13.47 17.89
N SER A 785 91.38 -13.66 16.79
CA SER A 785 90.42 -14.75 16.65
C SER A 785 91.09 -16.12 16.61
N ALA A 786 90.33 -17.19 16.87
CA ALA A 786 90.77 -18.57 16.65
C ALA A 786 91.11 -18.89 15.18
N THR A 787 90.75 -18.01 14.23
CA THR A 787 91.17 -18.06 12.82
C THR A 787 92.45 -17.26 12.53
N GLY A 788 93.12 -16.75 13.57
CA GLY A 788 94.38 -16.02 13.49
C GLY A 788 94.27 -14.54 13.10
N VAL A 789 93.05 -14.02 12.91
CA VAL A 789 92.76 -12.67 12.43
C VAL A 789 92.61 -11.70 13.60
N TRP A 790 93.22 -10.51 13.51
CA TRP A 790 93.06 -9.48 14.53
C TRP A 790 91.72 -8.74 14.38
N GLN A 791 90.90 -8.79 15.42
CA GLN A 791 89.67 -8.03 15.56
C GLN A 791 89.92 -6.82 16.48
N ARG A 792 89.23 -5.70 16.21
CA ARG A 792 89.30 -4.47 17.01
C ARG A 792 88.12 -4.44 17.98
N GLU A 793 88.40 -4.33 19.26
CA GLU A 793 87.41 -4.10 20.30
C GLU A 793 87.09 -2.60 20.46
N PRO A 794 86.01 -2.22 21.16
CA PRO A 794 85.66 -0.83 21.41
C PRO A 794 86.75 -0.04 22.17
N ASP A 795 86.91 1.24 21.82
CA ASP A 795 87.88 2.14 22.45
C ASP A 795 87.47 2.47 23.90
N ILE A 796 88.29 2.05 24.88
CA ILE A 796 88.03 2.25 26.31
C ILE A 796 88.78 3.48 26.80
N LYS A 797 88.06 4.37 27.49
CA LYS A 797 88.63 5.60 28.07
C LYS A 797 88.84 5.42 29.57
N ALA A 798 90.06 5.64 30.03
CA ALA A 798 90.35 5.64 31.47
C ALA A 798 89.66 6.82 32.17
N LYS A 799 89.43 6.69 33.48
CA LYS A 799 89.04 7.83 34.32
C LYS A 799 90.21 8.83 34.37
N PRO A 800 89.95 10.14 34.23
CA PRO A 800 91.02 11.14 34.23
C PRO A 800 91.68 11.28 35.61
N LEU A 801 92.99 11.40 35.59
CA LEU A 801 93.83 11.76 36.73
C LEU A 801 94.17 13.25 36.65
N PHE A 802 93.98 13.97 37.74
CA PHE A 802 94.26 15.40 37.81
C PHE A 802 95.72 15.67 38.23
N LEU A 803 96.49 16.34 37.36
CA LEU A 803 97.89 16.72 37.58
C LEU A 803 97.99 18.21 37.96
N SER A 804 98.60 18.47 39.11
CA SER A 804 98.81 19.83 39.64
C SER A 804 100.29 20.21 39.63
N VAL A 805 100.67 21.14 38.76
CA VAL A 805 101.97 21.81 38.80
C VAL A 805 101.94 22.93 39.85
N LYS A 806 103.00 23.05 40.66
CA LYS A 806 103.16 24.06 41.72
C LYS A 806 104.46 24.85 41.51
N MET A 807 104.38 26.18 41.65
CA MET A 807 105.58 27.01 41.77
C MET A 807 106.15 26.96 43.19
N ASP A 808 107.48 26.89 43.32
CA ASP A 808 108.15 27.04 44.61
C ASP A 808 108.27 28.52 45.01
N VAL A 809 107.33 28.94 45.86
CA VAL A 809 107.25 30.29 46.42
C VAL A 809 108.48 30.66 47.26
N LEU A 810 109.20 29.70 47.85
CA LEU A 810 110.39 30.00 48.68
C LEU A 810 111.58 30.47 47.83
N ASN A 811 111.79 29.90 46.64
CA ASN A 811 112.80 30.41 45.71
C ASN A 811 112.41 31.76 45.07
N ALA A 812 111.11 32.10 44.96
CA ALA A 812 110.67 33.39 44.44
C ALA A 812 111.06 34.59 45.35
N PHE A 813 110.95 34.44 46.68
CA PHE A 813 111.36 35.49 47.63
C PHE A 813 112.88 35.57 47.86
N LYS A 814 113.62 34.51 47.53
CA LYS A 814 115.07 34.34 47.78
C LYS A 814 115.91 35.46 47.17
N TYR A 815 115.66 35.81 45.90
CA TYR A 815 116.44 36.84 45.19
C TYR A 815 116.12 38.26 45.69
N PRO A 816 114.85 38.70 45.82
CA PRO A 816 114.52 39.99 46.45
C PRO A 816 115.09 40.15 47.86
N LEU A 817 115.04 39.10 48.69
CA LEU A 817 115.56 39.15 50.06
C LEU A 817 117.10 39.29 50.08
N LEU A 818 117.81 38.51 49.27
CA LEU A 818 119.27 38.59 49.14
C LEU A 818 119.73 39.94 48.58
N ILE A 819 119.01 40.52 47.62
CA ILE A 819 119.31 41.85 47.07
C ILE A 819 119.07 42.94 48.12
N GLY A 820 117.99 42.87 48.90
CA GLY A 820 117.71 43.81 50.00
C GLY A 820 118.74 43.76 51.13
N ILE A 821 119.17 42.55 51.53
CA ILE A 821 120.23 42.36 52.53
C ILE A 821 121.59 42.79 51.98
N GLY A 822 121.88 42.51 50.71
CA GLY A 822 123.11 42.95 50.03
C GLY A 822 123.20 44.48 49.94
N LEU A 823 122.14 45.17 49.54
CA LEU A 823 122.12 46.63 49.48
C LEU A 823 122.22 47.29 50.86
N SER A 824 121.51 46.77 51.87
CA SER A 824 121.58 47.33 53.23
C SER A 824 122.96 47.13 53.88
N THR A 825 123.60 45.97 53.67
CA THR A 825 124.97 45.72 54.15
C THR A 825 126.01 46.52 53.38
N VAL A 826 125.88 46.70 52.06
CA VAL A 826 126.78 47.58 51.28
C VAL A 826 126.64 49.03 51.69
N ILE A 827 125.42 49.56 51.87
CA ILE A 827 125.20 50.95 52.31
C ILE A 827 125.67 51.16 53.76
N GLY A 828 125.45 50.18 54.65
CA GLY A 828 125.99 50.15 56.00
C GLY A 828 127.52 50.16 56.02
N LEU A 829 128.17 49.31 55.22
CA LEU A 829 129.62 49.30 55.07
C LEU A 829 130.16 50.58 54.44
N LEU A 830 129.47 51.18 53.46
CA LEU A 830 129.89 52.45 52.84
C LEU A 830 129.83 53.60 53.85
N SER A 831 128.75 53.69 54.63
CA SER A 831 128.60 54.72 55.66
C SER A 831 129.58 54.52 56.83
N CYS A 832 129.83 53.28 57.24
CA CYS A 832 130.93 52.96 58.16
C CYS A 832 132.31 53.30 57.56
N LEU A 833 132.56 53.07 56.27
CA LEU A 833 133.81 53.42 55.60
C LEU A 833 133.99 54.94 55.48
N ILE A 834 132.94 55.70 55.14
CA ILE A 834 132.95 57.16 55.12
C ILE A 834 133.23 57.71 56.53
N GLY A 835 132.60 57.15 57.56
CA GLY A 835 132.90 57.46 58.98
C GLY A 835 134.33 57.10 59.38
N TYR A 836 134.83 55.94 58.94
CA TYR A 836 136.20 55.48 59.23
C TYR A 836 137.27 56.34 58.52
N CYS A 837 137.06 56.68 57.25
CA CYS A 837 137.95 57.55 56.49
C CYS A 837 137.97 58.99 57.04
N SER A 838 136.80 59.57 57.36
CA SER A 838 136.73 60.91 57.97
C SER A 838 137.36 60.95 59.37
N SER A 839 137.10 59.94 60.21
CA SER A 839 137.75 59.81 61.53
C SER A 839 139.26 59.60 61.45
N ARG A 840 139.77 58.91 60.42
CA ARG A 840 141.22 58.71 60.21
C ARG A 840 141.93 59.93 59.63
N TRP A 841 141.26 60.78 58.84
CA TRP A 841 141.91 61.92 58.19
C TRP A 841 141.96 63.17 59.07
N CYS A 842 140.95 63.42 59.92
CA CYS A 842 140.84 64.68 60.65
C CYS A 842 141.40 64.67 62.09
N CYS A 843 141.93 63.55 62.61
CA CYS A 843 142.43 63.48 64.00
C CYS A 843 143.75 62.70 64.15
N LYS A 844 144.83 63.19 63.51
CA LYS A 844 146.18 63.05 64.09
C LYS A 844 147.11 64.18 63.64
N LYS A 845 147.85 64.74 64.62
CA LYS A 845 148.69 65.95 64.55
C LYS A 845 147.90 67.26 64.32
N GLU A 846 148.23 68.39 64.96
CA GLU A 846 149.02 68.66 66.19
C GLU A 846 148.87 70.16 66.49
N VAL A 847 148.69 70.57 67.77
CA VAL A 847 149.06 71.93 68.27
C VAL A 847 148.24 73.12 67.67
N GLN A 848 147.91 74.27 68.28
CA GLN A 848 147.97 74.84 69.65
C GLN A 848 146.77 75.81 69.78
N GLU A 849 146.22 76.00 70.99
CA GLU A 849 145.46 77.23 71.38
C GLU A 849 144.17 77.59 70.58
N THR A 850 143.29 78.54 70.95
CA THR A 850 143.09 79.30 72.20
C THR A 850 141.59 79.47 72.54
N ARG A 851 141.28 79.50 73.84
CA ARG A 851 140.32 80.35 74.60
C ARG A 851 139.26 81.23 73.86
N ARG A 852 138.12 81.48 74.57
CA ARG A 852 137.12 82.60 74.42
C ARG A 852 136.08 82.49 73.27
N GLU A 853 134.87 83.08 73.32
CA GLU A 853 134.06 83.66 74.43
C GLU A 853 132.53 83.66 74.09
N ARG A 854 131.67 83.89 75.10
CA ARG A 854 130.30 84.49 75.07
C ARG A 854 129.27 84.20 73.92
N ARG A 855 128.11 83.69 74.36
CA ARG A 855 126.71 84.21 74.19
C ARG A 855 126.22 84.72 72.81
N ARG A 856 124.98 84.34 72.46
CA ARG A 856 123.79 85.25 72.48
C ARG A 856 122.44 84.56 72.22
N LEU A 857 121.43 84.93 73.02
CA LEU A 857 119.96 84.97 72.76
C LEU A 857 119.26 83.59 72.48
N MET A 858 117.98 83.30 72.75
CA MET A 858 116.67 84.03 72.67
C MET A 858 116.24 84.39 71.24
N SER A 859 114.97 84.32 70.82
CA SER A 859 113.68 83.95 71.45
C SER A 859 112.82 83.13 70.42
N MET A 860 111.47 82.99 70.37
CA MET A 860 110.30 83.60 71.04
C MET A 860 109.02 82.73 70.87
N GLU A 861 108.24 82.59 71.96
CA GLU A 861 106.78 82.87 72.11
C GLU A 861 105.69 82.57 71.04
N MET A 862 104.47 82.38 71.58
CA MET A 862 103.11 82.60 71.04
C MET A 862 102.34 81.44 70.37
N ASP A 863 101.05 81.37 70.78
CA ASP A 863 99.96 80.43 70.47
C ASP A 863 100.24 78.90 70.60
#